data_AF-A0A174L9S9-F1
#
_entry.id   AF-A0A174L9S9-F1
#
_cell.length_a   1.000
_cell.length_b   1.000
_cell.length_c   1.000
_cell.angle_alpha   90.00
_cell.angle_beta   90.00
_cell.angle_gamma   90.00
#
_symmetry.space_group_name_H-M   'P 1'
#
loop_
_entity.id
_entity.type
_entity.pdbx_description
1 polymer ?
#
loop_
_entity_poly.entity_id
_entity_poly.type
_entity_poly.pdbx_seq_one_letter_code
_entity_poly.pdbx_strand_id
1 'polypeptide(L)'
;MLTGMGINPRYVVNQNVPVVSERYRMLFHHLSSYKKYGNSIPFHSYPNFGLFSCASQIQLDVEEEQVVPMLNTFTKLEPFKALILANSLWGENAEILCSRDNFWRNSLHGLNRHNVDMYNVVFDTTDEIVRYIKSMSLYCVEREGKYINFSPVVLSKYFSSDRIKGEYFDGNRYREITFHPEISDLQHLRSFKFEDLTFRGTVEFRSVCEQPVGEIMASGALYAGLMENIGELSEFLEKDTSIYHNGYNASELRRTFPQAFIWKGGETFKSRQTDGRRNGERKNTGGLHRRVWRNVMLHIENEYIREHLLDGAFGIEMESLRVVGDGMLSQTAHPFPGDAHIVRDFSENQTEINTGVNESIEAAIEELKGHTRRIQEKLKALPEPELLWPFSNPPYIGGEKDVPIAQFDGKDAHKTAYREYLSDKYGRYKMTFSGSHVNFSFSEDLLRADFALQSEPDFMKYKNKLYLELAQKIAVYGWILVAVTAASPIVDSSFMEKGVYGKSVFTGLSSVRCSELGYWNEFPPTFDYSDIDSYVNSIEKYVKNGLLKAPSELYYPIRLKPAGENNLISLRKNGIDHIELRMFDLNPLTGAGIDARDVKFAQLLMVWLATMPSWYVSKKDQVNAVQNFKNAAHYDLKTVKIARTEKRARSIVHEALKVIGWMKEFYQGLKMDDVQQILDFEYEKFVDPEKRYAWQVRKQYQENYVEKGLVLARQKQNMTV
;
A
#
# COMPACT_ATOMS: atom_id res chain seq x y z
N MET A 1 16.16 22.57 -10.07
CA MET A 1 16.24 21.22 -9.47
C MET A 1 15.91 20.23 -10.57
N LEU A 2 16.84 19.33 -10.91
CA LEU A 2 16.59 18.26 -11.87
C LEU A 2 15.78 17.18 -11.16
N THR A 3 14.53 16.96 -11.57
CA THR A 3 13.63 16.04 -10.88
C THR A 3 13.60 14.65 -11.48
N GLY A 4 14.05 14.49 -12.73
CA GLY A 4 14.04 13.21 -13.43
C GLY A 4 12.63 12.67 -13.66
N MET A 5 11.67 13.55 -13.96
CA MET A 5 10.24 13.23 -14.10
C MET A 5 9.73 13.73 -15.44
N GLY A 6 8.91 12.93 -16.12
CA GLY A 6 8.40 13.24 -17.45
C GLY A 6 7.41 14.41 -17.50
N ILE A 7 6.82 14.80 -16.37
CA ILE A 7 6.26 16.14 -16.14
C ILE A 7 7.00 16.75 -14.95
N ASN A 8 7.46 17.98 -15.10
CA ASN A 8 8.05 18.72 -13.99
C ASN A 8 7.01 18.89 -12.86
N PRO A 9 7.23 18.36 -11.64
CA PRO A 9 6.26 18.44 -10.53
C PRO A 9 5.95 19.87 -10.07
N ARG A 10 6.77 20.85 -10.47
CA ARG A 10 6.60 22.28 -10.18
C ARG A 10 6.14 23.07 -11.39
N TYR A 11 5.55 22.42 -12.41
CA TYR A 11 5.09 23.09 -13.63
C TYR A 11 4.16 24.28 -13.36
N VAL A 12 3.35 24.23 -12.29
CA VAL A 12 2.42 25.31 -11.88
C VAL A 12 3.12 26.62 -11.50
N VAL A 13 4.38 26.56 -11.06
CA VAL A 13 5.19 27.75 -10.72
C VAL A 13 6.24 28.05 -11.80
N ASN A 14 6.19 27.34 -12.94
CA ASN A 14 7.04 27.66 -14.08
C ASN A 14 6.61 29.02 -14.66
N GLN A 15 7.59 29.88 -14.97
CA GLN A 15 7.32 31.17 -15.59
C GLN A 15 6.77 31.01 -17.02
N ASN A 16 6.87 29.81 -17.61
CA ASN A 16 6.34 29.46 -18.92
C ASN A 16 6.85 30.39 -20.05
N VAL A 17 8.07 30.90 -19.90
CA VAL A 17 8.72 31.73 -20.90
C VAL A 17 9.50 30.82 -21.84
N PRO A 18 9.13 30.71 -23.13
CA PRO A 18 9.90 29.94 -24.10
C PRO A 18 11.26 30.62 -24.38
N VAL A 19 12.22 29.85 -24.88
CA VAL A 19 13.48 30.40 -25.38
C VAL A 19 13.19 31.44 -26.46
N VAL A 20 13.75 32.64 -26.31
CA VAL A 20 13.54 33.75 -27.24
C VAL A 20 14.20 33.42 -28.58
N SER A 21 13.43 32.83 -29.48
CA SER A 21 13.82 32.54 -30.86
C SER A 21 12.59 32.56 -31.76
N GLU A 22 12.78 32.81 -33.05
CA GLU A 22 11.68 32.79 -34.01
C GLU A 22 11.01 31.42 -34.09
N ARG A 23 11.79 30.34 -34.03
CA ARG A 23 11.29 28.97 -34.03
C ARG A 23 10.34 28.69 -32.87
N TYR A 24 10.75 28.97 -31.63
CA TYR A 24 9.91 28.72 -30.46
C TYR A 24 8.69 29.64 -30.40
N ARG A 25 8.80 30.88 -30.89
CA ARG A 25 7.65 31.78 -31.09
C ARG A 25 6.65 31.17 -32.07
N MET A 26 7.11 30.71 -33.22
CA MET A 26 6.27 30.03 -34.22
C MET A 26 5.61 28.78 -33.64
N LEU A 27 6.35 27.92 -32.93
CA LEU A 27 5.81 26.71 -32.31
C LEU A 27 4.72 27.02 -31.28
N PHE A 28 4.95 28.00 -30.42
CA PHE A 28 3.97 28.40 -29.41
C PHE A 28 2.70 28.99 -30.06
N HIS A 29 2.86 29.79 -31.12
CA HIS A 29 1.76 30.30 -31.92
C HIS A 29 0.98 29.19 -32.63
N HIS A 30 1.69 28.21 -33.21
CA HIS A 30 1.10 27.03 -33.83
C HIS A 30 0.20 26.31 -32.82
N LEU A 31 0.76 25.91 -31.68
CA LEU A 31 0.05 25.17 -30.64
C LEU A 31 -1.13 25.96 -30.08
N SER A 32 -0.99 27.28 -29.93
CA SER A 32 -2.06 28.17 -29.44
C SER A 32 -3.21 28.32 -30.45
N SER A 33 -2.97 28.04 -31.74
CA SER A 33 -3.96 28.17 -32.80
C SER A 33 -4.96 27.01 -32.88
N TYR A 34 -4.87 26.01 -31.98
CA TYR A 34 -5.71 24.81 -31.98
C TYR A 34 -7.22 25.10 -32.02
N LYS A 35 -7.66 26.21 -31.41
CA LYS A 35 -9.07 26.64 -31.39
C LYS A 35 -9.64 26.91 -32.80
N LYS A 36 -8.80 27.18 -33.80
CA LYS A 36 -9.20 27.39 -35.20
C LYS A 36 -9.74 26.11 -35.87
N TYR A 37 -9.47 24.93 -35.31
CA TYR A 37 -9.75 23.62 -35.93
C TYR A 37 -10.97 22.90 -35.35
N GLY A 38 -11.74 23.56 -34.48
CA GLY A 38 -12.96 23.02 -33.87
C GLY A 38 -12.71 21.81 -32.96
N ASN A 39 -13.76 21.03 -32.72
CA ASN A 39 -13.75 19.90 -31.77
C ASN A 39 -13.50 18.53 -32.44
N SER A 40 -12.94 18.51 -33.66
CA SER A 40 -12.66 17.26 -34.39
C SER A 40 -11.64 16.36 -33.67
N ILE A 41 -10.82 16.96 -32.82
CA ILE A 41 -9.87 16.30 -31.92
C ILE A 41 -10.06 16.93 -30.52
N PRO A 42 -10.01 16.13 -29.44
CA PRO A 42 -10.15 16.64 -28.08
C PRO A 42 -8.87 17.35 -27.63
N PHE A 43 -8.61 18.55 -28.16
CA PHE A 43 -7.41 19.31 -27.83
C PHE A 43 -7.36 19.70 -26.35
N HIS A 44 -6.20 19.61 -25.72
CA HIS A 44 -5.99 20.15 -24.36
C HIS A 44 -5.70 21.66 -24.38
N SER A 45 -5.90 22.33 -23.25
CA SER A 45 -5.77 23.79 -23.11
C SER A 45 -4.34 24.28 -22.76
N TYR A 46 -3.31 23.47 -23.00
CA TYR A 46 -1.93 23.73 -22.53
C TYR A 46 -0.93 23.85 -23.68
N PRO A 47 -0.97 24.90 -24.52
CA PRO A 47 -0.02 25.06 -25.64
C PRO A 47 1.45 25.20 -25.18
N ASN A 48 1.69 25.45 -23.89
CA ASN A 48 2.99 25.52 -23.24
C ASN A 48 3.52 24.16 -22.74
N PHE A 49 2.87 23.03 -23.05
CA PHE A 49 3.24 21.74 -22.47
C PHE A 49 4.72 21.35 -22.67
N GLY A 50 5.31 21.74 -23.80
CA GLY A 50 6.74 21.52 -24.08
C GLY A 50 7.70 22.22 -23.11
N LEU A 51 7.23 23.17 -22.29
CA LEU A 51 8.03 23.85 -21.26
C LEU A 51 8.10 23.08 -19.94
N PHE A 52 7.27 22.05 -19.77
CA PHE A 52 7.22 21.27 -18.54
C PHE A 52 7.17 19.76 -18.75
N SER A 53 7.00 19.28 -19.99
CA SER A 53 7.16 17.88 -20.34
C SER A 53 8.62 17.55 -20.63
N CYS A 54 9.14 16.49 -20.02
CA CYS A 54 10.52 16.05 -20.15
C CYS A 54 10.58 14.59 -20.66
N ALA A 55 11.65 14.24 -21.36
CA ALA A 55 11.82 12.93 -21.98
C ALA A 55 13.28 12.50 -21.99
N SER A 56 13.52 11.22 -21.68
CA SER A 56 14.78 10.58 -22.03
C SER A 56 14.74 10.21 -23.50
N GLN A 57 15.54 10.92 -24.30
CA GLN A 57 15.69 10.69 -25.74
C GLN A 57 17.01 9.99 -26.00
N ILE A 58 16.94 8.80 -26.60
CA ILE A 58 18.10 7.96 -26.89
C ILE A 58 18.15 7.72 -28.38
N GLN A 59 19.33 7.86 -28.96
CA GLN A 59 19.56 7.55 -30.37
C GLN A 59 20.43 6.30 -30.46
N LEU A 60 19.97 5.33 -31.24
CA LEU A 60 20.72 4.13 -31.58
C LEU A 60 21.00 4.09 -33.07
N ASP A 61 22.19 3.62 -33.43
CA ASP A 61 22.52 3.26 -34.80
C ASP A 61 21.75 1.99 -35.20
N VAL A 62 21.20 1.98 -36.41
CA VAL A 62 20.44 0.85 -36.94
C VAL A 62 20.85 0.65 -38.40
N GLU A 63 21.33 -0.55 -38.72
CA GLU A 63 21.64 -0.93 -40.10
C GLU A 63 20.38 -0.90 -40.97
N GLU A 64 20.53 -0.56 -42.25
CA GLU A 64 19.41 -0.35 -43.18
C GLU A 64 18.46 -1.56 -43.23
N GLU A 65 19.02 -2.77 -43.22
CA GLU A 65 18.26 -4.02 -43.27
C GLU A 65 17.48 -4.30 -41.97
N GLN A 66 17.88 -3.69 -40.85
CA GLN A 66 17.26 -3.86 -39.53
C GLN A 66 16.18 -2.81 -39.25
N VAL A 67 16.03 -1.77 -40.07
CA VAL A 67 15.07 -0.67 -39.82
C VAL A 67 13.63 -1.17 -39.72
N VAL A 68 13.20 -2.05 -40.64
CA VAL A 68 11.83 -2.60 -40.64
C VAL A 68 11.59 -3.53 -39.43
N PRO A 69 12.43 -4.55 -39.17
CA PRO A 69 12.31 -5.37 -37.96
C PRO A 69 12.31 -4.54 -36.68
N MET A 70 13.17 -3.52 -36.60
CA MET A 70 13.27 -2.65 -35.44
C MET A 70 11.99 -1.84 -35.23
N LEU A 71 11.48 -1.15 -36.25
CA LEU A 71 10.25 -0.36 -36.11
C LEU A 71 9.07 -1.23 -35.68
N ASN A 72 8.90 -2.40 -36.30
CA ASN A 72 7.81 -3.31 -35.97
C ASN A 72 7.91 -3.85 -34.53
N THR A 73 9.12 -4.26 -34.13
CA THR A 73 9.37 -4.86 -32.81
C THR A 73 9.28 -3.83 -31.70
N PHE A 74 9.90 -2.66 -31.86
CA PHE A 74 9.83 -1.61 -30.85
C PHE A 74 8.43 -1.01 -30.76
N THR A 75 7.68 -0.91 -31.87
CA THR A 75 6.25 -0.54 -31.82
C THR A 75 5.45 -1.52 -30.95
N LYS A 76 5.72 -2.83 -31.03
CA LYS A 76 5.13 -3.84 -30.13
C LYS A 76 5.69 -3.79 -28.71
N LEU A 77 6.81 -3.13 -28.44
CA LEU A 77 7.33 -2.98 -27.08
C LEU A 77 6.82 -1.75 -26.35
N GLU A 78 6.33 -0.75 -27.07
CA GLU A 78 5.88 0.51 -26.51
C GLU A 78 4.90 0.40 -25.33
N PRO A 79 3.89 -0.50 -25.33
CA PRO A 79 3.03 -0.67 -24.16
C PRO A 79 3.81 -1.04 -22.89
N PHE A 80 4.78 -1.95 -23.01
CA PHE A 80 5.62 -2.39 -21.89
C PHE A 80 6.55 -1.29 -21.41
N LYS A 81 7.17 -0.56 -22.35
CA LYS A 81 8.00 0.60 -22.03
C LYS A 81 7.22 1.64 -21.21
N ALA A 82 5.94 1.84 -21.53
CA ALA A 82 5.06 2.72 -20.75
C ALA A 82 4.81 2.20 -19.32
N LEU A 83 4.70 0.88 -19.14
CA LEU A 83 4.45 0.27 -17.84
C LEU A 83 5.65 0.43 -16.90
N ILE A 84 6.87 0.22 -17.40
CA ILE A 84 8.08 0.16 -16.56
C ILE A 84 8.83 1.49 -16.44
N LEU A 85 8.65 2.43 -17.38
CA LEU A 85 9.45 3.67 -17.44
C LEU A 85 8.62 4.96 -17.44
N ALA A 86 7.30 4.89 -17.23
CA ALA A 86 6.47 6.09 -17.14
C ALA A 86 6.47 6.71 -15.74
N ASN A 87 6.71 8.02 -15.68
CA ASN A 87 6.62 8.82 -14.45
C ASN A 87 6.10 10.26 -14.75
N SER A 88 5.33 10.44 -15.82
CA SER A 88 4.77 11.73 -16.24
C SER A 88 3.37 11.92 -15.65
N LEU A 89 3.27 12.02 -14.32
CA LEU A 89 2.01 12.27 -13.62
C LEU A 89 1.51 13.69 -13.88
N TRP A 90 0.19 13.85 -14.02
CA TRP A 90 -0.46 15.14 -14.26
C TRP A 90 -1.64 15.37 -13.32
N GLY A 91 -1.67 16.54 -12.66
CA GLY A 91 -2.72 16.92 -11.71
C GLY A 91 -2.60 16.24 -10.32
N GLU A 92 -3.51 16.58 -9.41
CA GLU A 92 -3.51 16.11 -8.01
C GLU A 92 -3.97 14.65 -7.86
N ASN A 93 -4.68 14.10 -8.86
CA ASN A 93 -5.22 12.75 -8.91
C ASN A 93 -4.78 12.04 -10.21
N ALA A 94 -3.47 11.90 -10.45
CA ALA A 94 -2.97 11.41 -11.74
C ALA A 94 -3.35 9.93 -11.99
N GLU A 95 -4.46 9.72 -12.69
CA GLU A 95 -4.95 8.41 -13.17
C GLU A 95 -4.18 7.90 -14.40
N ILE A 96 -3.13 8.60 -14.84
CA ILE A 96 -2.32 8.22 -16.01
C ILE A 96 -0.84 8.44 -15.68
N LEU A 97 -0.08 7.35 -15.64
CA LEU A 97 1.37 7.31 -15.39
C LEU A 97 2.16 7.97 -16.52
N CYS A 98 1.65 7.89 -17.76
CA CYS A 98 2.25 8.48 -18.95
C CYS A 98 1.44 9.66 -19.53
N SER A 99 1.16 10.69 -18.72
CA SER A 99 0.31 11.83 -19.17
C SER A 99 0.95 12.65 -20.30
N ARG A 100 2.27 12.55 -20.48
CA ARG A 100 2.97 13.23 -21.58
C ARG A 100 2.46 12.81 -22.95
N ASP A 101 2.12 11.54 -23.14
CA ASP A 101 1.60 11.04 -24.42
C ASP A 101 0.32 11.77 -24.80
N ASN A 102 -0.55 12.08 -23.82
CA ASN A 102 -1.78 12.82 -24.04
C ASN A 102 -1.52 14.27 -24.46
N PHE A 103 -0.49 14.93 -23.93
CA PHE A 103 -0.15 16.28 -24.35
C PHE A 103 0.26 16.31 -25.83
N TRP A 104 1.15 15.43 -26.27
CA TRP A 104 1.54 15.40 -27.68
C TRP A 104 0.36 15.02 -28.58
N ARG A 105 -0.35 13.94 -28.25
CA ARG A 105 -1.49 13.42 -29.01
C ARG A 105 -2.63 14.42 -29.15
N ASN A 106 -2.95 15.17 -28.09
CA ASN A 106 -4.08 16.07 -28.05
C ASN A 106 -3.64 17.54 -28.20
N SER A 107 -2.49 17.77 -28.82
CA SER A 107 -2.05 19.09 -29.28
C SER A 107 -2.26 19.23 -30.79
N LEU A 108 -1.98 20.42 -31.35
CA LEU A 108 -2.09 20.62 -32.81
C LEU A 108 -1.10 19.75 -33.61
N HIS A 109 -0.02 19.25 -32.98
CA HIS A 109 0.85 18.25 -33.59
C HIS A 109 0.11 16.93 -33.87
N GLY A 110 -0.89 16.60 -33.05
CA GLY A 110 -1.73 15.42 -33.24
C GLY A 110 -2.90 15.60 -34.21
N LEU A 111 -2.98 16.74 -34.92
CA LEU A 111 -4.03 17.00 -35.92
C LEU A 111 -4.05 15.91 -36.99
N ASN A 112 -2.86 15.55 -37.48
CA ASN A 112 -2.66 14.35 -38.27
C ASN A 112 -2.07 13.27 -37.36
N ARG A 113 -2.80 12.15 -37.19
CA ARG A 113 -2.36 11.03 -36.32
C ARG A 113 -1.08 10.36 -36.81
N HIS A 114 -0.72 10.55 -38.07
CA HIS A 114 0.55 10.04 -38.60
C HIS A 114 1.76 10.86 -38.15
N ASN A 115 1.59 12.04 -37.52
CA ASN A 115 2.71 12.83 -37.00
C ASN A 115 3.09 12.50 -35.54
N VAL A 116 2.25 11.82 -34.77
CA VAL A 116 2.45 11.59 -33.31
C VAL A 116 2.27 10.13 -32.92
N ASP A 117 2.64 9.77 -31.68
CA ASP A 117 2.50 8.43 -31.09
C ASP A 117 3.33 7.35 -31.82
N MET A 118 2.96 6.09 -31.70
CA MET A 118 3.55 4.97 -32.44
C MET A 118 3.05 4.89 -33.88
N TYR A 119 3.71 4.05 -34.69
CA TYR A 119 3.18 3.64 -35.98
C TYR A 119 1.95 2.74 -35.78
N ASN A 120 0.89 3.01 -36.54
CA ASN A 120 -0.38 2.26 -36.48
C ASN A 120 -0.50 1.21 -37.58
N VAL A 121 0.63 0.87 -38.21
CA VAL A 121 0.75 -0.11 -39.28
C VAL A 121 1.99 -0.97 -39.01
N VAL A 122 2.00 -2.16 -39.59
CA VAL A 122 3.20 -3.01 -39.68
C VAL A 122 3.81 -2.75 -41.04
N PHE A 123 5.13 -2.66 -41.10
CA PHE A 123 5.86 -2.43 -42.34
C PHE A 123 6.50 -3.73 -42.84
N ASP A 124 6.42 -3.99 -44.13
CA ASP A 124 7.15 -5.10 -44.75
C ASP A 124 8.45 -4.62 -45.43
N THR A 125 8.49 -3.37 -45.89
CA THR A 125 9.62 -2.79 -46.62
C THR A 125 9.88 -1.32 -46.26
N THR A 126 11.07 -0.83 -46.57
CA THR A 126 11.46 0.57 -46.39
C THR A 126 10.62 1.53 -47.24
N ASP A 127 10.18 1.12 -48.43
CA ASP A 127 9.25 1.90 -49.26
C ASP A 127 7.91 2.16 -48.56
N GLU A 128 7.45 1.24 -47.70
CA GLU A 128 6.23 1.41 -46.93
C GLU A 128 6.39 2.50 -45.86
N ILE A 129 7.57 2.56 -45.24
CA ILE A 129 7.95 3.61 -44.31
C ILE A 129 7.94 4.96 -45.03
N VAL A 130 8.55 5.04 -46.22
CA VAL A 130 8.54 6.26 -47.04
C VAL A 130 7.12 6.67 -47.41
N ARG A 131 6.26 5.72 -47.81
CA ARG A 131 4.82 5.98 -48.06
C ARG A 131 4.12 6.51 -46.82
N TYR A 132 4.39 5.95 -45.64
CA TYR A 132 3.85 6.45 -44.37
C TYR A 132 4.31 7.87 -44.08
N ILE A 133 5.61 8.17 -44.23
CA ILE A 133 6.16 9.51 -44.06
C ILE A 133 5.45 10.51 -45.00
N LYS A 134 5.21 10.16 -46.27
CA LYS A 134 4.47 11.01 -47.24
C LYS A 134 3.03 11.35 -46.83
N SER A 135 2.47 10.61 -45.88
CA SER A 135 1.14 10.88 -45.33
C SER A 135 1.15 11.78 -44.09
N MET A 136 2.33 12.13 -43.56
CA MET A 136 2.50 13.10 -42.48
C MET A 136 2.29 14.54 -42.98
N SER A 137 2.02 15.46 -42.06
CA SER A 137 1.80 16.87 -42.36
C SER A 137 3.01 17.75 -42.04
N LEU A 138 3.28 18.71 -42.91
CA LEU A 138 4.09 19.90 -42.65
C LEU A 138 3.21 20.99 -42.05
N TYR A 139 3.77 21.79 -41.14
CA TYR A 139 3.05 22.93 -40.53
C TYR A 139 3.89 24.21 -40.45
N CYS A 140 5.18 24.12 -40.80
CA CYS A 140 6.05 25.28 -40.87
C CYS A 140 7.17 25.08 -41.87
N VAL A 141 7.69 26.19 -42.38
CA VAL A 141 8.94 26.26 -43.15
C VAL A 141 9.68 27.54 -42.79
N GLU A 142 10.92 27.65 -43.24
CA GLU A 142 11.72 28.88 -43.11
C GLU A 142 11.94 29.52 -44.49
N ARG A 143 11.79 30.84 -44.56
CA ARG A 143 12.16 31.64 -45.74
C ARG A 143 12.83 32.92 -45.26
N GLU A 144 14.00 33.24 -45.82
CA GLU A 144 14.74 34.47 -45.50
C GLU A 144 14.94 34.69 -43.99
N GLY A 145 15.22 33.61 -43.25
CA GLY A 145 15.41 33.64 -41.80
C GLY A 145 14.11 33.71 -40.98
N LYS A 146 12.93 33.70 -41.62
CA LYS A 146 11.62 33.80 -40.97
C LYS A 146 10.87 32.48 -40.99
N TYR A 147 10.38 32.08 -39.82
CA TYR A 147 9.50 30.92 -39.70
C TYR A 147 8.07 31.25 -40.12
N ILE A 148 7.62 30.60 -41.20
CA ILE A 148 6.25 30.67 -41.70
C ILE A 148 5.46 29.51 -41.08
N ASN A 149 4.40 29.83 -40.35
CA ASN A 149 3.41 28.89 -39.82
C ASN A 149 2.24 28.75 -40.81
N PHE A 150 1.72 27.56 -41.01
CA PHE A 150 0.51 27.35 -41.79
C PHE A 150 -0.30 26.19 -41.23
N SER A 151 -1.56 26.09 -41.64
CA SER A 151 -2.40 24.95 -41.30
C SER A 151 -1.74 23.65 -41.73
N PRO A 152 -1.64 22.61 -40.88
CA PRO A 152 -0.95 21.38 -41.24
C PRO A 152 -1.45 20.80 -42.58
N VAL A 153 -0.53 20.62 -43.53
CA VAL A 153 -0.81 20.09 -44.88
C VAL A 153 -0.06 18.79 -45.05
N VAL A 154 -0.78 17.72 -45.41
CA VAL A 154 -0.18 16.41 -45.75
C VAL A 154 0.84 16.60 -46.88
N LEU A 155 2.02 15.99 -46.76
CA LEU A 155 3.15 16.19 -47.69
C LEU A 155 2.78 15.98 -49.16
N SER A 156 2.03 14.93 -49.49
CA SER A 156 1.56 14.69 -50.86
C SER A 156 0.74 15.88 -51.40
N LYS A 157 -0.15 16.43 -50.57
CA LYS A 157 -0.95 17.62 -50.91
C LYS A 157 -0.09 18.87 -50.97
N TYR A 158 0.84 19.03 -50.03
CA TYR A 158 1.75 20.17 -49.93
C TYR A 158 2.54 20.33 -51.24
N PHE A 159 3.22 19.28 -51.70
CA PHE A 159 4.01 19.33 -52.93
C PHE A 159 3.18 19.35 -54.21
N SER A 160 1.92 18.95 -54.17
CA SER A 160 0.99 19.11 -55.30
C SER A 160 0.32 20.49 -55.37
N SER A 161 0.49 21.33 -54.34
CA SER A 161 -0.15 22.65 -54.29
C SER A 161 0.75 23.68 -54.95
N ASP A 162 0.20 24.50 -55.84
CA ASP A 162 0.96 25.61 -56.43
C ASP A 162 1.43 26.59 -55.35
N ARG A 163 0.57 26.87 -54.37
CA ARG A 163 0.81 27.89 -53.36
C ARG A 163 0.25 27.49 -52.00
N ILE A 164 0.99 27.80 -50.95
CA ILE A 164 0.57 27.60 -49.56
C ILE A 164 0.40 28.95 -48.89
N LYS A 165 -0.75 29.15 -48.22
CA LYS A 165 -1.01 30.32 -47.40
C LYS A 165 -0.54 30.06 -45.97
N GLY A 166 0.28 30.96 -45.44
CA GLY A 166 0.79 30.91 -44.08
C GLY A 166 0.89 32.29 -43.45
N GLU A 167 1.50 32.34 -42.28
CA GLU A 167 1.75 33.56 -41.53
C GLU A 167 3.13 33.54 -40.87
N TYR A 168 3.81 34.68 -40.84
CA TYR A 168 5.10 34.85 -40.17
C TYR A 168 5.06 36.06 -39.24
N PHE A 169 5.95 36.10 -38.25
CA PHE A 169 6.05 37.24 -37.33
C PHE A 169 7.03 38.29 -37.89
N ASP A 170 6.60 39.54 -38.06
CA ASP A 170 7.42 40.61 -38.66
C ASP A 170 8.28 41.41 -37.66
N GLY A 171 8.27 41.01 -36.39
CA GLY A 171 8.88 41.75 -35.27
C GLY A 171 7.85 42.45 -34.39
N ASN A 172 6.64 42.72 -34.92
CA ASN A 172 5.55 43.36 -34.18
C ASN A 172 4.26 42.53 -34.20
N ARG A 173 3.88 41.98 -35.36
CA ARG A 173 2.65 41.19 -35.53
C ARG A 173 2.81 40.06 -36.54
N TYR A 174 1.84 39.16 -36.55
CA TYR A 174 1.73 38.14 -37.59
C TYR A 174 1.22 38.75 -38.90
N ARG A 175 1.84 38.37 -40.01
CA ARG A 175 1.50 38.79 -41.38
C ARG A 175 1.25 37.57 -42.23
N GLU A 176 0.18 37.63 -43.03
CA GLU A 176 -0.09 36.60 -44.02
C GLU A 176 0.96 36.63 -45.14
N ILE A 177 1.33 35.46 -45.63
CA ILE A 177 2.21 35.27 -46.77
C ILE A 177 1.70 34.11 -47.61
N THR A 178 2.03 34.12 -48.90
CA THR A 178 1.79 32.97 -49.78
C THR A 178 3.07 32.65 -50.52
N PHE A 179 3.52 31.40 -50.41
CA PHE A 179 4.79 30.93 -50.95
C PHE A 179 4.59 29.62 -51.74
N HIS A 180 5.59 29.25 -52.53
CA HIS A 180 5.59 28.00 -53.31
C HIS A 180 6.31 26.91 -52.52
N PRO A 181 5.78 25.68 -52.46
CA PRO A 181 6.49 24.52 -51.94
C PRO A 181 7.83 24.28 -52.65
N GLU A 182 8.87 23.99 -51.88
CA GLU A 182 10.20 23.63 -52.38
C GLU A 182 10.62 22.29 -51.77
N ILE A 183 11.34 21.44 -52.51
CA ILE A 183 11.79 20.13 -51.99
C ILE A 183 12.60 20.27 -50.70
N SER A 184 13.36 21.36 -50.57
CA SER A 184 14.09 21.73 -49.36
C SER A 184 13.21 21.83 -48.11
N ASP A 185 11.89 22.06 -48.24
CA ASP A 185 10.95 22.15 -47.14
C ASP A 185 10.81 20.86 -46.34
N LEU A 186 11.18 19.72 -46.92
CA LEU A 186 11.27 18.44 -46.21
C LEU A 186 12.16 18.51 -44.96
N GLN A 187 13.16 19.40 -44.93
CA GLN A 187 14.02 19.60 -43.76
C GLN A 187 13.24 20.10 -42.52
N HIS A 188 12.03 20.63 -42.72
CA HIS A 188 11.15 21.12 -41.67
C HIS A 188 10.07 20.11 -41.29
N LEU A 189 10.02 18.94 -41.94
CA LEU A 189 9.16 17.86 -41.49
C LEU A 189 9.59 17.44 -40.08
N ARG A 190 8.63 17.43 -39.16
CA ARG A 190 8.84 16.95 -37.80
C ARG A 190 7.82 15.86 -37.53
N SER A 191 8.36 14.67 -37.33
CA SER A 191 7.63 13.59 -36.72
C SER A 191 7.85 13.65 -35.20
N PHE A 192 6.79 13.39 -34.48
CA PHE A 192 6.76 13.21 -33.03
C PHE A 192 6.40 11.75 -32.74
N LYS A 193 6.89 10.84 -33.60
CA LYS A 193 6.79 9.40 -33.38
C LYS A 193 7.64 8.97 -32.19
N PHE A 194 7.26 7.84 -31.62
CA PHE A 194 7.98 7.20 -30.53
C PHE A 194 9.35 6.68 -30.97
N GLU A 195 9.42 6.11 -32.15
CA GLU A 195 10.63 5.79 -32.90
C GLU A 195 10.71 6.74 -34.10
N ASP A 196 11.62 7.72 -34.04
CA ASP A 196 11.77 8.73 -35.09
C ASP A 196 13.05 8.49 -35.89
N LEU A 197 12.92 8.31 -37.20
CA LEU A 197 14.07 8.15 -38.09
C LEU A 197 14.73 9.51 -38.30
N THR A 198 16.03 9.60 -38.00
CA THR A 198 16.75 10.87 -38.07
C THR A 198 17.67 10.95 -39.29
N PHE A 199 17.97 12.18 -39.72
CA PHE A 199 18.93 12.43 -40.80
C PHE A 199 20.37 12.01 -40.47
N ARG A 200 20.64 11.60 -39.21
CA ARG A 200 21.96 11.19 -38.73
C ARG A 200 22.23 9.70 -38.97
N GLY A 201 21.31 8.97 -39.60
CA GLY A 201 21.40 7.52 -39.74
C GLY A 201 21.04 6.77 -38.45
N THR A 202 20.35 7.43 -37.52
CA THR A 202 19.95 6.84 -36.23
C THR A 202 18.44 6.79 -36.10
N VAL A 203 17.98 5.98 -35.15
CA VAL A 203 16.60 6.02 -34.66
C VAL A 203 16.56 6.65 -33.28
N GLU A 204 15.78 7.72 -33.16
CA GLU A 204 15.56 8.42 -31.90
C GLU A 204 14.32 7.85 -31.19
N PHE A 205 14.55 7.26 -30.01
CA PHE A 205 13.49 6.79 -29.13
C PHE A 205 13.04 7.91 -28.19
N ARG A 206 11.76 8.28 -28.26
CA ARG A 206 11.19 9.47 -27.60
C ARG A 206 10.06 9.16 -26.62
N SER A 207 9.66 7.89 -26.56
CA SER A 207 8.46 7.44 -25.85
C SER A 207 8.58 7.31 -24.34
N VAL A 208 9.79 7.39 -23.79
CA VAL A 208 10.05 7.20 -22.35
C VAL A 208 10.11 8.54 -21.61
N CYS A 209 9.51 8.58 -20.43
CA CYS A 209 9.56 9.74 -19.55
C CYS A 209 11.01 10.07 -19.19
N GLU A 210 11.28 11.32 -18.79
CA GLU A 210 12.56 11.60 -18.15
C GLU A 210 12.75 10.68 -16.95
N GLN A 211 13.94 10.11 -16.77
CA GLN A 211 14.24 9.20 -15.67
C GLN A 211 14.93 9.92 -14.50
N PRO A 212 14.79 9.42 -13.25
CA PRO A 212 15.55 9.92 -12.10
C PRO A 212 17.05 9.98 -12.40
N VAL A 213 17.77 10.95 -11.84
CA VAL A 213 19.20 11.17 -12.13
C VAL A 213 20.05 9.90 -11.91
N GLY A 214 19.74 9.09 -10.88
CA GLY A 214 20.42 7.82 -10.61
C GLY A 214 20.09 6.68 -11.58
N GLU A 215 19.07 6.86 -12.42
CA GLU A 215 18.53 5.89 -13.38
C GLU A 215 18.54 6.44 -14.82
N ILE A 216 19.22 7.56 -15.06
CA ILE A 216 19.17 8.29 -16.34
C ILE A 216 19.60 7.43 -17.55
N MET A 217 20.44 6.41 -17.31
CA MET A 217 20.92 5.47 -18.32
C MET A 217 20.05 4.21 -18.45
N ALA A 218 19.00 4.03 -17.63
CA ALA A 218 18.22 2.79 -17.58
C ALA A 218 17.53 2.48 -18.91
N SER A 219 16.88 3.48 -19.51
CA SER A 219 16.25 3.33 -20.83
C SER A 219 17.28 3.08 -21.93
N GLY A 220 18.48 3.67 -21.83
CA GLY A 220 19.58 3.47 -22.78
C GLY A 220 20.11 2.04 -22.73
N ALA A 221 20.39 1.55 -21.52
CA ALA A 221 20.82 0.17 -21.30
C ALA A 221 19.77 -0.84 -21.77
N LEU A 222 18.49 -0.58 -21.49
CA LEU A 222 17.39 -1.42 -21.95
C LEU A 222 17.33 -1.49 -23.48
N TYR A 223 17.36 -0.34 -24.16
CA TYR A 223 17.25 -0.33 -25.63
C TYR A 223 18.46 -0.97 -26.30
N ALA A 224 19.67 -0.73 -25.78
CA ALA A 224 20.87 -1.38 -26.29
C ALA A 224 20.76 -2.91 -26.17
N GLY A 225 20.34 -3.42 -25.02
CA GLY A 225 20.15 -4.86 -24.82
C GLY A 225 19.04 -5.45 -25.70
N LEU A 226 17.91 -4.75 -25.86
CA LEU A 226 16.81 -5.20 -26.73
C LEU A 226 17.19 -5.17 -28.21
N MET A 227 17.97 -4.17 -28.63
CA MET A 227 18.45 -4.04 -30.00
C MET A 227 19.47 -5.13 -30.34
N GLU A 228 20.39 -5.43 -29.43
CA GLU A 228 21.36 -6.53 -29.58
C GLU A 228 20.65 -7.89 -29.78
N ASN A 229 19.48 -8.07 -29.14
CA ASN A 229 18.71 -9.31 -29.17
C ASN A 229 17.43 -9.20 -30.03
N ILE A 230 17.41 -8.30 -31.01
CA ILE A 230 16.18 -7.94 -31.73
C ILE A 230 15.54 -9.12 -32.47
N GLY A 231 16.35 -10.07 -32.98
CA GLY A 231 15.85 -11.27 -33.66
C GLY A 231 15.05 -12.18 -32.73
N GLU A 232 15.64 -12.57 -31.60
CA GLU A 232 14.97 -13.40 -30.58
C GLU A 232 13.74 -12.68 -30.00
N LEU A 233 13.86 -11.38 -29.77
CA LEU A 233 12.79 -10.54 -29.28
C LEU A 233 11.61 -10.46 -30.26
N SER A 234 11.89 -10.33 -31.56
CA SER A 234 10.85 -10.29 -32.61
C SER A 234 10.07 -11.61 -32.61
N GLU A 235 10.79 -12.73 -32.61
CA GLU A 235 10.19 -14.07 -32.57
C GLU A 235 9.37 -14.28 -31.29
N PHE A 236 9.87 -13.81 -30.15
CA PHE A 236 9.18 -13.86 -28.87
C PHE A 236 7.86 -13.08 -28.91
N LEU A 237 7.87 -11.85 -29.42
CA LEU A 237 6.67 -11.00 -29.50
C LEU A 237 5.66 -11.47 -30.56
N GLU A 238 6.11 -12.16 -31.61
CA GLU A 238 5.22 -12.77 -32.59
C GLU A 238 4.50 -14.00 -32.03
N LYS A 239 5.22 -14.83 -31.28
CA LYS A 239 4.69 -16.04 -30.64
C LYS A 239 3.96 -15.75 -29.33
N ASP A 240 4.01 -14.51 -28.83
CA ASP A 240 3.36 -14.14 -27.58
C ASP A 240 1.83 -14.25 -27.69
N THR A 241 1.25 -15.31 -27.12
CA THR A 241 -0.21 -15.45 -27.03
C THR A 241 -0.79 -14.76 -25.81
N SER A 242 0.05 -14.20 -24.92
CA SER A 242 -0.42 -13.67 -23.63
C SER A 242 -1.00 -12.26 -23.74
N ILE A 243 -0.52 -11.45 -24.68
CA ILE A 243 -0.91 -10.04 -24.82
C ILE A 243 -1.45 -9.77 -26.23
N TYR A 244 -0.65 -10.01 -27.28
CA TYR A 244 -1.00 -9.57 -28.64
C TYR A 244 -2.06 -10.40 -29.38
N HIS A 245 -2.49 -11.52 -28.80
CA HIS A 245 -3.50 -12.42 -29.38
C HIS A 245 -4.86 -12.32 -28.67
N ASN A 246 -5.08 -11.28 -27.85
CA ASN A 246 -6.35 -11.04 -27.14
C ASN A 246 -7.23 -9.95 -27.76
N GLY A 247 -7.05 -9.66 -29.06
CA GLY A 247 -7.87 -8.69 -29.79
C GLY A 247 -7.51 -7.21 -29.58
N TYR A 248 -6.43 -6.92 -28.86
CA TYR A 248 -5.88 -5.55 -28.72
C TYR A 248 -4.62 -5.39 -29.57
N ASN A 249 -4.50 -4.26 -30.25
CA ASN A 249 -3.25 -3.88 -30.92
C ASN A 249 -2.32 -3.07 -30.00
N ALA A 250 -1.06 -2.90 -30.40
CA ALA A 250 -0.06 -2.17 -29.62
C ALA A 250 -0.48 -0.72 -29.27
N SER A 251 -1.23 -0.04 -30.16
CA SER A 251 -1.72 1.32 -29.89
C SER A 251 -2.78 1.36 -28.80
N GLU A 252 -3.65 0.35 -28.75
CA GLU A 252 -4.65 0.24 -27.69
C GLU A 252 -3.97 -0.10 -26.36
N LEU A 253 -3.07 -1.08 -26.36
CA LEU A 253 -2.33 -1.47 -25.16
C LEU A 253 -1.48 -0.32 -24.61
N ARG A 254 -0.83 0.47 -25.47
CA ARG A 254 -0.06 1.66 -25.06
C ARG A 254 -0.93 2.73 -24.41
N ARG A 255 -2.22 2.78 -24.73
CA ARG A 255 -3.16 3.70 -24.06
C ARG A 255 -3.67 3.13 -22.74
N THR A 256 -3.76 1.82 -22.62
CA THR A 256 -4.33 1.14 -21.44
C THR A 256 -3.29 0.89 -20.36
N PHE A 257 -2.10 0.40 -20.69
CA PHE A 257 -1.07 0.02 -19.71
C PHE A 257 -0.62 1.17 -18.79
N PRO A 258 -0.40 2.41 -19.29
CA PRO A 258 -0.04 3.53 -18.44
C PRO A 258 -1.24 4.26 -17.83
N GLN A 259 -2.49 3.84 -18.04
CA GLN A 259 -3.56 4.26 -17.13
C GLN A 259 -3.19 3.70 -15.77
N ALA A 260 -3.16 4.55 -14.75
CA ALA A 260 -2.89 4.14 -13.40
C ALA A 260 -3.83 2.98 -13.10
N PHE A 261 -3.26 1.79 -12.96
CA PHE A 261 -3.89 0.68 -12.28
C PHE A 261 -4.03 1.09 -10.81
N ILE A 262 -4.94 2.02 -10.53
CA ILE A 262 -5.81 1.84 -9.39
C ILE A 262 -6.67 0.66 -9.83
N TRP A 263 -6.31 -0.53 -9.36
CA TRP A 263 -7.28 -1.59 -9.20
C TRP A 263 -8.39 -1.02 -8.31
N LYS A 264 -9.37 -0.37 -8.91
CA LYS A 264 -10.70 -0.21 -8.33
C LYS A 264 -11.28 -1.62 -8.44
N GLY A 265 -11.47 -2.28 -7.31
CA GLY A 265 -12.14 -3.57 -7.30
C GLY A 265 -13.47 -3.43 -8.04
N GLY A 266 -13.68 -4.25 -9.07
CA GLY A 266 -15.03 -4.49 -9.61
C GLY A 266 -15.53 -3.60 -10.75
N GLU A 267 -14.75 -3.33 -11.80
CA GLU A 267 -15.34 -3.02 -13.12
C GLU A 267 -14.73 -3.89 -14.22
N THR A 268 -15.52 -4.86 -14.70
CA THR A 268 -15.29 -5.56 -15.96
C THR A 268 -15.30 -4.57 -17.12
N PHE A 269 -14.33 -4.69 -18.03
CA PHE A 269 -14.39 -4.11 -19.38
C PHE A 269 -15.76 -4.42 -19.99
N LYS A 270 -16.66 -3.43 -20.07
CA LYS A 270 -17.81 -3.54 -20.97
C LYS A 270 -17.25 -3.48 -22.38
N SER A 271 -17.14 -4.65 -23.02
CA SER A 271 -16.98 -4.74 -24.46
C SER A 271 -18.06 -3.86 -25.11
N ARG A 272 -17.67 -2.94 -25.99
CA ARG A 272 -18.62 -2.22 -26.83
C ARG A 272 -19.43 -3.26 -27.61
N GLN A 273 -20.68 -3.45 -27.22
CA GLN A 273 -21.69 -4.05 -28.07
C GLN A 273 -21.77 -3.18 -29.33
N THR A 274 -21.30 -3.73 -30.44
CA THR A 274 -21.76 -3.28 -31.75
C THR A 274 -23.10 -3.97 -31.99
N ASP A 275 -24.12 -3.16 -32.21
CA ASP A 275 -25.45 -3.60 -32.63
C ASP A 275 -25.33 -4.45 -33.90
N GLY A 276 -25.80 -5.71 -33.82
CA GLY A 276 -25.81 -6.64 -34.94
C GLY A 276 -26.63 -7.89 -34.60
N ARG A 277 -27.93 -7.85 -34.91
CA ARG A 277 -28.86 -8.99 -34.82
C ARG A 277 -28.32 -10.22 -35.58
N ARG A 278 -28.25 -11.39 -34.93
CA ARG A 278 -29.05 -12.61 -35.23
C ARG A 278 -28.52 -13.88 -34.51
N ASN A 279 -29.48 -14.59 -33.94
CA ASN A 279 -29.52 -15.95 -33.35
C ASN A 279 -28.42 -16.96 -33.71
N GLY A 280 -27.99 -17.73 -32.72
CA GLY A 280 -27.44 -19.08 -32.91
C GLY A 280 -26.57 -19.60 -31.78
N GLU A 281 -27.11 -20.54 -31.00
CA GLU A 281 -26.44 -21.63 -30.26
C GLU A 281 -25.40 -21.31 -29.16
N ARG A 282 -25.80 -21.69 -27.93
CA ARG A 282 -24.90 -21.92 -26.78
C ARG A 282 -23.85 -22.99 -27.14
N LYS A 283 -22.57 -22.62 -27.10
CA LYS A 283 -21.47 -23.56 -26.84
C LYS A 283 -20.48 -22.98 -25.83
N ASN A 284 -20.17 -23.82 -24.84
CA ASN A 284 -19.16 -23.71 -23.79
C ASN A 284 -18.04 -22.68 -24.03
N THR A 285 -17.95 -21.70 -23.15
CA THR A 285 -16.74 -20.90 -22.90
C THR A 285 -16.26 -21.07 -21.46
N GLY A 286 -16.25 -22.32 -20.98
CA GLY A 286 -15.42 -22.70 -19.83
C GLY A 286 -13.97 -22.87 -20.30
N GLY A 287 -13.15 -21.83 -20.22
CA GLY A 287 -11.74 -21.98 -20.60
C GLY A 287 -10.82 -20.77 -20.44
N LEU A 288 -11.31 -19.53 -20.49
CA LEU A 288 -10.43 -18.36 -20.59
C LEU A 288 -10.28 -17.52 -19.31
N HIS A 289 -11.10 -17.75 -18.28
CA HIS A 289 -11.03 -17.02 -17.01
C HIS A 289 -9.95 -17.48 -16.01
N ARG A 290 -9.19 -18.56 -16.32
CA ARG A 290 -8.25 -19.16 -15.35
C ARG A 290 -6.81 -18.64 -15.37
N ARG A 291 -6.38 -17.81 -16.34
CA ARG A 291 -4.93 -17.58 -16.56
C ARG A 291 -4.35 -16.24 -16.11
N VAL A 292 -5.15 -15.31 -15.56
CA VAL A 292 -4.66 -14.00 -15.09
C VAL A 292 -4.49 -13.93 -13.55
N TRP A 293 -4.94 -14.96 -12.81
CA TRP A 293 -4.98 -14.98 -11.34
C TRP A 293 -3.77 -15.66 -10.67
N ARG A 294 -2.58 -15.59 -11.28
CA ARG A 294 -1.45 -16.45 -10.85
C ARG A 294 -0.77 -16.04 -9.54
N ASN A 295 -1.15 -14.92 -8.91
CA ASN A 295 -0.53 -14.39 -7.68
C ASN A 295 -1.57 -13.82 -6.67
N VAL A 296 -2.75 -14.43 -6.57
CA VAL A 296 -3.71 -14.10 -5.50
C VAL A 296 -3.67 -15.20 -4.44
N MET A 297 -3.59 -14.81 -3.17
CA MET A 297 -3.41 -15.73 -2.04
C MET A 297 -4.68 -16.52 -1.69
N LEU A 298 -5.86 -15.94 -1.92
CA LEU A 298 -7.17 -16.60 -1.80
C LEU A 298 -7.97 -16.38 -3.08
N HIS A 299 -8.38 -17.46 -3.75
CA HIS A 299 -9.13 -17.42 -5.02
C HIS A 299 -10.62 -17.09 -4.82
N ILE A 300 -10.91 -15.83 -4.51
CA ILE A 300 -12.28 -15.31 -4.26
C ILE A 300 -13.26 -15.43 -5.44
N GLU A 301 -12.76 -15.81 -6.62
CA GLU A 301 -13.60 -16.15 -7.78
C GLU A 301 -14.32 -17.49 -7.59
N ASN A 302 -13.78 -18.38 -6.76
CA ASN A 302 -14.44 -19.60 -6.33
C ASN A 302 -15.55 -19.26 -5.32
N GLU A 303 -16.76 -19.77 -5.58
CA GLU A 303 -17.95 -19.50 -4.76
C GLU A 303 -17.80 -19.99 -3.32
N TYR A 304 -17.29 -21.21 -3.12
CA TYR A 304 -17.07 -21.76 -1.79
C TYR A 304 -16.07 -20.91 -0.99
N ILE A 305 -14.94 -20.54 -1.61
CA ILE A 305 -13.96 -19.64 -0.99
C ILE A 305 -14.63 -18.35 -0.54
N ARG A 306 -15.40 -17.72 -1.43
CA ARG A 306 -16.08 -16.44 -1.16
C ARG A 306 -17.05 -16.53 0.01
N GLU A 307 -17.84 -17.59 0.09
CA GLU A 307 -18.82 -17.81 1.15
C GLU A 307 -18.16 -18.05 2.52
N HIS A 308 -16.97 -18.64 2.55
CA HIS A 308 -16.27 -19.05 3.78
C HIS A 308 -15.10 -18.13 4.14
N LEU A 309 -14.95 -16.95 3.51
CA LEU A 309 -13.82 -16.03 3.74
C LEU A 309 -13.70 -15.54 5.19
N LEU A 310 -14.83 -15.46 5.90
CA LEU A 310 -14.90 -15.02 7.28
C LEU A 310 -14.91 -16.20 8.28
N ASP A 311 -14.76 -17.42 7.79
CA ASP A 311 -14.67 -18.59 8.66
C ASP A 311 -13.27 -18.71 9.24
N GLY A 312 -13.20 -18.89 10.55
CA GLY A 312 -11.95 -18.95 11.27
C GLY A 312 -12.14 -19.23 12.74
N ALA A 313 -11.02 -19.28 13.45
CA ALA A 313 -11.01 -19.48 14.88
C ALA A 313 -10.29 -18.32 15.58
N PHE A 314 -10.73 -18.04 16.80
CA PHE A 314 -10.33 -16.90 17.60
C PHE A 314 -9.88 -17.33 18.99
N GLY A 315 -8.82 -16.70 19.48
CA GLY A 315 -8.43 -16.74 20.88
C GLY A 315 -8.10 -15.32 21.34
N ILE A 316 -8.40 -14.99 22.59
CA ILE A 316 -8.08 -13.69 23.16
C ILE A 316 -7.22 -13.91 24.41
N GLU A 317 -6.10 -13.19 24.44
CA GLU A 317 -5.28 -13.05 25.63
C GLU A 317 -5.56 -11.66 26.22
N MET A 318 -5.71 -11.54 27.54
CA MET A 318 -5.91 -10.25 28.20
C MET A 318 -5.12 -10.18 29.51
N GLU A 319 -4.26 -9.18 29.59
CA GLU A 319 -3.49 -8.87 30.78
C GLU A 319 -4.24 -7.82 31.62
N SER A 320 -4.13 -7.87 32.95
CA SER A 320 -4.64 -6.84 33.85
C SER A 320 -3.95 -6.90 35.21
N LEU A 321 -3.62 -5.75 35.78
CA LEU A 321 -3.00 -5.64 37.09
C LEU A 321 -4.01 -5.87 38.22
N ARG A 322 -3.57 -6.54 39.28
CA ARG A 322 -4.28 -6.61 40.57
C ARG A 322 -3.85 -5.46 41.45
N VAL A 323 -4.83 -4.76 42.03
CA VAL A 323 -4.62 -3.57 42.86
C VAL A 323 -5.40 -3.68 44.16
N VAL A 324 -4.90 -3.06 45.20
CA VAL A 324 -5.62 -2.96 46.49
C VAL A 324 -6.48 -1.68 46.53
N GLY A 325 -7.30 -1.54 47.56
CA GLY A 325 -8.38 -0.53 47.62
C GLY A 325 -7.93 0.94 47.57
N ASP A 326 -6.65 1.23 47.80
CA ASP A 326 -6.06 2.57 47.74
C ASP A 326 -5.42 2.91 46.38
N GLY A 327 -5.39 1.96 45.43
CA GLY A 327 -4.81 2.15 44.10
C GLY A 327 -3.37 1.66 43.96
N MET A 328 -2.77 1.13 45.02
CA MET A 328 -1.45 0.51 44.95
C MET A 328 -1.52 -0.89 44.32
N LEU A 329 -0.40 -1.30 43.72
CA LEU A 329 -0.20 -2.64 43.18
C LEU A 329 -0.26 -3.70 44.29
N SER A 330 -1.03 -4.77 44.07
CA SER A 330 -1.08 -5.89 45.01
C SER A 330 0.29 -6.57 45.13
N GLN A 331 0.65 -6.97 46.36
CA GLN A 331 1.87 -7.72 46.66
C GLN A 331 1.59 -9.19 47.00
N THR A 332 0.33 -9.64 46.93
CA THR A 332 -0.05 -11.02 47.27
C THR A 332 0.31 -11.98 46.13
N ALA A 333 0.45 -13.26 46.46
CA ALA A 333 0.66 -14.32 45.46
C ALA A 333 -0.56 -14.47 44.52
N HIS A 334 -0.35 -15.02 43.32
CA HIS A 334 -1.41 -15.21 42.33
C HIS A 334 -2.43 -16.21 42.84
N PRO A 335 -3.73 -15.86 42.80
CA PRO A 335 -4.75 -16.66 43.45
C PRO A 335 -5.20 -17.89 42.65
N PHE A 336 -4.61 -18.16 41.48
CA PHE A 336 -4.93 -19.28 40.60
C PHE A 336 -3.70 -20.16 40.29
N PRO A 337 -3.12 -20.84 41.29
CA PRO A 337 -1.99 -21.74 41.04
C PRO A 337 -2.44 -22.93 40.17
N GLY A 338 -1.72 -23.17 39.07
CA GLY A 338 -1.93 -24.32 38.19
C GLY A 338 -3.16 -24.25 37.27
N ASP A 339 -3.84 -23.09 37.20
CA ASP A 339 -4.93 -22.91 36.24
C ASP A 339 -4.42 -22.76 34.81
N ALA A 340 -5.11 -23.40 33.85
CA ALA A 340 -4.69 -23.41 32.45
C ALA A 340 -5.01 -22.11 31.69
N HIS A 341 -6.01 -21.35 32.15
CA HIS A 341 -6.53 -20.16 31.47
C HIS A 341 -6.21 -18.86 32.19
N ILE A 342 -5.90 -18.91 33.50
CA ILE A 342 -5.64 -17.73 34.31
C ILE A 342 -4.22 -17.81 34.88
N VAL A 343 -3.30 -17.20 34.14
CA VAL A 343 -1.87 -17.24 34.38
C VAL A 343 -1.34 -15.84 34.74
N ARG A 344 -0.02 -15.66 34.60
CA ARG A 344 0.70 -14.46 35.01
C ARG A 344 1.64 -14.08 33.88
N ASP A 345 1.65 -12.80 33.52
CA ASP A 345 2.63 -12.28 32.57
C ASP A 345 3.95 -11.93 33.30
N PHE A 346 4.46 -10.70 33.19
CA PHE A 346 5.74 -10.31 33.77
C PHE A 346 5.68 -10.27 35.31
N SER A 347 4.63 -9.67 35.87
CA SER A 347 4.51 -9.40 37.29
C SER A 347 3.63 -10.43 38.03
N GLU A 348 3.96 -10.69 39.29
CA GLU A 348 3.24 -11.55 40.25
C GLU A 348 1.76 -11.16 40.37
N ASN A 349 1.47 -9.87 40.16
CA ASN A 349 0.15 -9.26 40.23
C ASN A 349 -0.47 -8.93 38.86
N GLN A 350 0.19 -9.26 37.75
CA GLN A 350 -0.35 -9.05 36.41
C GLN A 350 -1.00 -10.34 35.94
N THR A 351 -2.32 -10.41 36.11
CA THR A 351 -3.12 -11.55 35.70
C THR A 351 -3.25 -11.56 34.19
N GLU A 352 -3.05 -12.72 33.58
CA GLU A 352 -3.23 -12.93 32.14
C GLU A 352 -4.29 -14.01 31.93
N ILE A 353 -5.33 -13.69 31.18
CA ILE A 353 -6.36 -14.64 30.76
C ILE A 353 -6.01 -15.10 29.36
N ASN A 354 -6.02 -16.42 29.13
CA ASN A 354 -5.87 -17.04 27.83
C ASN A 354 -7.14 -17.87 27.54
N THR A 355 -8.00 -17.40 26.63
CA THR A 355 -9.18 -18.17 26.25
C THR A 355 -8.79 -19.42 25.46
N GLY A 356 -9.70 -20.39 25.38
CA GLY A 356 -9.64 -21.45 24.40
C GLY A 356 -9.75 -20.93 22.96
N VAL A 357 -9.66 -21.87 22.02
CA VAL A 357 -9.93 -21.63 20.60
C VAL A 357 -11.44 -21.67 20.38
N ASN A 358 -12.00 -20.59 19.85
CA ASN A 358 -13.43 -20.41 19.64
C ASN A 358 -13.75 -20.22 18.15
N GLU A 359 -14.89 -20.73 17.70
CA GLU A 359 -15.35 -20.61 16.30
C GLU A 359 -15.97 -19.23 15.98
N SER A 360 -16.10 -18.34 16.97
CA SER A 360 -16.59 -16.98 16.77
C SER A 360 -15.97 -16.00 17.77
N ILE A 361 -15.93 -14.72 17.37
CA ILE A 361 -15.47 -13.61 18.19
C ILE A 361 -16.34 -13.43 19.43
N GLU A 362 -17.66 -13.58 19.28
CA GLU A 362 -18.62 -13.50 20.36
C GLU A 362 -18.38 -14.57 21.44
N ALA A 363 -18.10 -15.81 21.02
CA ALA A 363 -17.80 -16.91 21.94
C ALA A 363 -16.49 -16.64 22.70
N ALA A 364 -15.42 -16.21 22.02
CA ALA A 364 -14.16 -15.85 22.67
C ALA A 364 -14.34 -14.73 23.70
N ILE A 365 -15.13 -13.70 23.38
CA ILE A 365 -15.41 -12.59 24.29
C ILE A 365 -16.27 -13.04 25.48
N GLU A 366 -17.22 -13.95 25.29
CA GLU A 366 -18.02 -14.46 26.41
C GLU A 366 -17.20 -15.37 27.34
N GLU A 367 -16.31 -16.20 26.80
CA GLU A 367 -15.34 -16.97 27.60
C GLU A 367 -14.42 -16.03 28.40
N LEU A 368 -13.87 -14.98 27.75
CA LEU A 368 -13.06 -13.96 28.40
C LEU A 368 -13.78 -13.29 29.57
N LYS A 369 -15.05 -12.93 29.39
CA LYS A 369 -15.89 -12.41 30.50
C LYS A 369 -16.05 -13.44 31.60
N GLY A 370 -16.30 -14.71 31.26
CA GLY A 370 -16.39 -15.79 32.24
C GLY A 370 -15.16 -15.89 33.14
N HIS A 371 -13.96 -15.90 32.56
CA HIS A 371 -12.71 -15.88 33.33
C HIS A 371 -12.52 -14.59 34.14
N THR A 372 -12.88 -13.44 33.56
CA THR A 372 -12.82 -12.14 34.25
C THR A 372 -13.71 -12.13 35.49
N ARG A 373 -14.94 -12.65 35.40
CA ARG A 373 -15.86 -12.80 36.53
C ARG A 373 -15.25 -13.69 37.62
N ARG A 374 -14.71 -14.85 37.23
CA ARG A 374 -14.04 -15.79 38.15
C ARG A 374 -12.86 -15.13 38.89
N ILE A 375 -12.05 -14.32 38.20
CA ILE A 375 -10.98 -13.53 38.83
C ILE A 375 -11.58 -12.55 39.82
N GLN A 376 -12.53 -11.72 39.40
CA GLN A 376 -13.13 -10.69 40.24
C GLN A 376 -13.76 -11.24 41.53
N GLU A 377 -14.47 -12.37 41.44
CA GLU A 377 -15.04 -13.08 42.58
C GLU A 377 -13.95 -13.59 43.53
N LYS A 378 -12.89 -14.20 42.98
CA LYS A 378 -11.76 -14.70 43.77
C LYS A 378 -11.04 -13.56 44.49
N LEU A 379 -10.78 -12.46 43.81
CA LEU A 379 -10.12 -11.26 44.37
C LEU A 379 -10.97 -10.60 45.46
N LYS A 380 -12.29 -10.57 45.29
CA LYS A 380 -13.23 -10.07 46.30
C LYS A 380 -13.23 -10.92 47.57
N ALA A 381 -13.02 -12.24 47.43
CA ALA A 381 -13.03 -13.20 48.53
C ALA A 381 -11.67 -13.37 49.25
N LEU A 382 -10.62 -12.65 48.82
CA LEU A 382 -9.33 -12.66 49.52
C LEU A 382 -9.46 -12.01 50.91
N PRO A 383 -8.61 -12.41 51.89
CA PRO A 383 -8.60 -11.78 53.22
C PRO A 383 -8.41 -10.26 53.16
N GLU A 384 -7.55 -9.80 52.23
CA GLU A 384 -7.46 -8.42 51.81
C GLU A 384 -8.08 -8.34 50.39
N PRO A 385 -9.29 -7.80 50.24
CA PRO A 385 -9.95 -7.75 48.95
C PRO A 385 -9.18 -6.91 47.94
N GLU A 386 -9.04 -7.45 46.74
CA GLU A 386 -8.35 -6.81 45.63
C GLU A 386 -9.30 -6.52 44.47
N LEU A 387 -8.83 -5.70 43.54
CA LEU A 387 -9.53 -5.29 42.33
C LEU A 387 -8.68 -5.62 41.10
N LEU A 388 -9.37 -5.89 39.99
CA LEU A 388 -8.73 -6.02 38.68
C LEU A 388 -8.75 -4.65 37.98
N TRP A 389 -7.57 -4.13 37.65
CA TRP A 389 -7.40 -2.81 37.06
C TRP A 389 -7.86 -2.79 35.59
N PRO A 390 -8.76 -1.88 35.19
CA PRO A 390 -9.43 -1.97 33.89
C PRO A 390 -8.75 -1.17 32.75
N PHE A 391 -7.51 -0.69 32.92
CA PHE A 391 -6.81 0.12 31.92
C PHE A 391 -5.45 -0.46 31.54
N SER A 392 -5.00 -0.21 30.31
CA SER A 392 -3.65 -0.59 29.87
C SER A 392 -2.55 0.08 30.69
N ASN A 393 -2.74 1.37 30.98
CA ASN A 393 -1.77 2.12 31.77
C ASN A 393 -1.95 1.78 33.26
N PRO A 394 -0.84 1.67 34.01
CA PRO A 394 -0.88 1.27 35.41
C PRO A 394 -1.55 2.32 36.31
N PRO A 395 -2.00 1.93 37.52
CA PRO A 395 -2.46 2.85 38.56
C PRO A 395 -1.23 3.51 39.24
N TYR A 396 -1.19 3.58 40.57
CA TYR A 396 0.00 4.05 41.28
C TYR A 396 1.16 3.05 41.21
N ILE A 397 2.36 3.53 40.87
CA ILE A 397 3.60 2.75 40.98
C ILE A 397 4.52 3.41 42.00
N GLY A 398 4.70 2.75 43.15
CA GLY A 398 5.54 3.26 44.22
C GLY A 398 7.01 3.42 43.81
N GLY A 399 7.54 2.40 43.15
CA GLY A 399 8.90 2.28 42.65
C GLY A 399 9.08 0.97 41.88
N GLU A 400 10.29 0.74 41.35
CA GLU A 400 10.61 -0.49 40.60
C GLU A 400 10.30 -1.75 41.43
N LYS A 401 10.68 -1.76 42.70
CA LYS A 401 10.51 -2.92 43.58
C LYS A 401 9.05 -3.23 43.91
N ASP A 402 8.15 -2.26 43.75
CA ASP A 402 6.72 -2.44 44.01
C ASP A 402 5.99 -3.14 42.86
N VAL A 403 6.68 -3.36 41.74
CA VAL A 403 6.27 -4.29 40.69
C VAL A 403 6.90 -5.66 41.01
N PRO A 404 6.17 -6.57 41.68
CA PRO A 404 6.70 -7.87 42.09
C PRO A 404 6.94 -8.74 40.85
N ILE A 405 8.16 -9.24 40.64
CA ILE A 405 8.44 -10.16 39.53
C ILE A 405 7.69 -11.47 39.75
N ALA A 406 7.09 -12.03 38.69
CA ALA A 406 6.39 -13.31 38.78
C ALA A 406 7.32 -14.45 39.24
N GLN A 407 6.90 -15.13 40.31
CA GLN A 407 7.60 -16.23 40.96
C GLN A 407 7.09 -17.57 40.41
N PHE A 408 8.04 -18.40 39.99
CA PHE A 408 7.84 -19.75 39.49
C PHE A 408 8.84 -20.68 40.20
N ASP A 409 8.35 -21.86 40.61
CA ASP A 409 9.16 -22.84 41.33
C ASP A 409 9.45 -24.08 40.49
N GLY A 410 10.36 -24.92 40.99
CA GLY A 410 10.67 -26.23 40.39
C GLY A 410 11.20 -26.12 38.95
N LYS A 411 10.57 -26.81 38.01
CA LYS A 411 11.00 -26.85 36.59
C LYS A 411 10.84 -25.50 35.89
N ASP A 412 9.96 -24.64 36.40
CA ASP A 412 9.64 -23.36 35.81
C ASP A 412 10.45 -22.19 36.39
N ALA A 413 11.37 -22.43 37.34
CA ALA A 413 12.18 -21.38 37.96
C ALA A 413 12.97 -20.51 36.96
N HIS A 414 13.30 -21.07 35.79
CA HIS A 414 13.93 -20.32 34.70
C HIS A 414 13.06 -19.16 34.16
N LYS A 415 11.73 -19.24 34.30
CA LYS A 415 10.78 -18.18 33.90
C LYS A 415 10.89 -16.94 34.79
N THR A 416 11.21 -17.11 36.08
CA THR A 416 11.50 -16.01 36.99
C THR A 416 12.83 -15.35 36.63
N ALA A 417 13.90 -16.12 36.45
CA ALA A 417 15.21 -15.60 36.04
C ALA A 417 15.18 -14.85 34.69
N TYR A 418 14.28 -15.24 33.79
CA TYR A 418 14.05 -14.51 32.54
C TYR A 418 13.40 -13.13 32.77
N ARG A 419 12.42 -13.03 33.68
CA ARG A 419 11.78 -11.75 34.04
C ARG A 419 12.71 -10.83 34.83
N GLU A 420 13.57 -11.38 35.68
CA GLU A 420 14.66 -10.62 36.32
C GLU A 420 15.58 -9.96 35.29
N TYR A 421 15.96 -10.71 34.25
CA TYR A 421 16.71 -10.12 33.14
C TYR A 421 15.95 -9.00 32.42
N LEU A 422 14.65 -9.19 32.15
CA LEU A 422 13.83 -8.15 31.52
C LEU A 422 13.71 -6.90 32.41
N SER A 423 13.57 -7.10 33.72
CA SER A 423 13.62 -6.03 34.73
C SER A 423 14.91 -5.22 34.62
N ASP A 424 16.06 -5.89 34.57
CA ASP A 424 17.37 -5.23 34.53
C ASP A 424 17.60 -4.48 33.20
N LYS A 425 17.10 -5.03 32.08
CA LYS A 425 17.28 -4.44 30.75
C LYS A 425 16.36 -3.26 30.48
N TYR A 426 15.07 -3.38 30.82
CA TYR A 426 14.03 -2.45 30.37
C TYR A 426 13.40 -1.63 31.51
N GLY A 427 13.65 -1.99 32.77
CA GLY A 427 12.91 -1.50 33.92
C GLY A 427 11.52 -2.14 34.02
N ARG A 428 10.95 -2.12 35.22
CA ARG A 428 9.66 -2.77 35.52
C ARG A 428 8.47 -1.87 35.28
N TYR A 429 8.65 -0.55 35.24
CA TYR A 429 7.56 0.40 34.94
C TYR A 429 6.92 0.09 33.59
N LYS A 430 7.73 -0.09 32.55
CA LYS A 430 7.23 -0.46 31.22
C LYS A 430 6.47 -1.77 31.28
N MET A 431 6.97 -2.75 32.06
CA MET A 431 6.39 -4.08 32.24
C MET A 431 5.03 -4.10 32.94
N THR A 432 4.52 -2.96 33.40
CA THR A 432 3.18 -2.86 34.00
C THR A 432 2.09 -2.55 32.97
N PHE A 433 2.45 -2.16 31.74
CA PHE A 433 1.45 -1.97 30.71
C PHE A 433 0.75 -3.29 30.43
N SER A 434 -0.57 -3.25 30.46
CA SER A 434 -1.44 -4.38 30.11
C SER A 434 -2.09 -4.14 28.75
N GLY A 435 -2.49 -5.21 28.06
CA GLY A 435 -3.25 -5.11 26.83
C GLY A 435 -4.01 -6.39 26.51
N SER A 436 -4.53 -6.45 25.28
CA SER A 436 -5.10 -7.67 24.74
C SER A 436 -4.31 -8.14 23.52
N HIS A 437 -4.23 -9.46 23.36
CA HIS A 437 -3.78 -10.09 22.12
C HIS A 437 -4.95 -10.80 21.46
N VAL A 438 -5.07 -10.64 20.15
CA VAL A 438 -6.08 -11.31 19.33
C VAL A 438 -5.39 -12.35 18.48
N ASN A 439 -5.70 -13.61 18.72
CA ASN A 439 -5.25 -14.75 17.92
C ASN A 439 -6.32 -15.08 16.88
N PHE A 440 -5.91 -15.23 15.61
CA PHE A 440 -6.80 -15.56 14.50
C PHE A 440 -6.17 -16.58 13.54
N SER A 441 -6.95 -17.60 13.20
CA SER A 441 -6.68 -18.50 12.08
C SER A 441 -7.84 -18.51 11.08
N PHE A 442 -7.53 -18.65 9.79
CA PHE A 442 -8.53 -19.03 8.81
C PHE A 442 -9.00 -20.47 9.08
N SER A 443 -10.22 -20.78 8.69
CA SER A 443 -10.71 -22.17 8.73
C SER A 443 -9.81 -23.08 7.89
N GLU A 444 -9.49 -24.27 8.42
CA GLU A 444 -8.77 -25.30 7.66
C GLU A 444 -9.54 -25.69 6.37
N ASP A 445 -10.87 -25.70 6.40
CA ASP A 445 -11.70 -26.04 5.24
C ASP A 445 -11.57 -25.00 4.12
N LEU A 446 -11.58 -23.71 4.48
CA LEU A 446 -11.29 -22.61 3.55
C LEU A 446 -9.90 -22.77 2.93
N LEU A 447 -8.88 -22.99 3.76
CA LEU A 447 -7.50 -23.12 3.30
C LEU A 447 -7.30 -24.36 2.41
N ARG A 448 -7.96 -25.48 2.73
CA ARG A 448 -7.91 -26.70 1.92
C ARG A 448 -8.62 -26.54 0.59
N ALA A 449 -9.75 -25.84 0.58
CA ALA A 449 -10.46 -25.51 -0.65
C ALA A 449 -9.61 -24.62 -1.57
N ASP A 450 -8.90 -23.63 -1.02
CA ASP A 450 -8.04 -22.77 -1.84
C ASP A 450 -6.79 -23.52 -2.31
N PHE A 451 -6.17 -24.28 -1.41
CA PHE A 451 -5.03 -25.15 -1.72
C PHE A 451 -5.31 -26.08 -2.90
N ALA A 452 -6.51 -26.65 -2.99
CA ALA A 452 -6.92 -27.52 -4.10
C ALA A 452 -6.94 -26.82 -5.48
N LEU A 453 -6.92 -25.48 -5.51
CA LEU A 453 -6.84 -24.67 -6.72
C LEU A 453 -5.40 -24.26 -7.08
N GLN A 454 -4.45 -24.46 -6.17
CA GLN A 454 -3.05 -24.07 -6.30
C GLN A 454 -2.21 -25.20 -6.93
N SER A 455 -0.99 -24.88 -7.39
CA SER A 455 -0.03 -25.87 -7.90
C SER A 455 0.96 -26.38 -6.85
N GLU A 456 0.92 -25.84 -5.63
CA GLU A 456 1.77 -26.29 -4.52
C GLU A 456 1.32 -27.68 -4.04
N PRO A 457 2.20 -28.71 -4.02
CA PRO A 457 1.82 -30.05 -3.57
C PRO A 457 1.78 -30.23 -2.05
N ASP A 458 2.37 -29.30 -1.27
CA ASP A 458 2.46 -29.39 0.19
C ASP A 458 1.55 -28.35 0.87
N PHE A 459 0.52 -28.83 1.57
CA PHE A 459 -0.44 -27.98 2.28
C PHE A 459 0.23 -27.10 3.35
N MET A 460 1.25 -27.62 4.04
CA MET A 460 1.97 -26.83 5.06
C MET A 460 2.76 -25.70 4.42
N LYS A 461 3.40 -25.94 3.26
CA LYS A 461 4.09 -24.87 2.52
C LYS A 461 3.13 -23.80 2.03
N TYR A 462 1.97 -24.20 1.51
CA TYR A 462 0.90 -23.28 1.13
C TYR A 462 0.45 -22.43 2.34
N LYS A 463 0.10 -23.07 3.46
CA LYS A 463 -0.35 -22.40 4.69
C LYS A 463 0.72 -21.44 5.22
N ASN A 464 1.98 -21.88 5.25
CA ASN A 464 3.11 -21.04 5.66
C ASN A 464 3.25 -19.80 4.77
N LYS A 465 3.21 -19.97 3.44
CA LYS A 465 3.32 -18.88 2.49
C LYS A 465 2.19 -17.87 2.69
N LEU A 466 0.95 -18.34 2.83
CA LEU A 466 -0.21 -17.49 3.06
C LEU A 466 -0.04 -16.62 4.32
N TYR A 467 0.34 -17.24 5.44
CA TYR A 467 0.50 -16.51 6.69
C TYR A 467 1.74 -15.62 6.74
N LEU A 468 2.84 -15.98 6.09
CA LEU A 468 4.03 -15.13 6.00
C LEU A 468 3.75 -13.87 5.20
N GLU A 469 3.11 -14.01 4.03
CA GLU A 469 2.72 -12.87 3.23
C GLU A 469 1.67 -12.02 3.98
N LEU A 470 0.67 -12.64 4.61
CA LEU A 470 -0.30 -11.91 5.43
C LEU A 470 0.37 -11.14 6.58
N ALA A 471 1.31 -11.76 7.31
CA ALA A 471 2.05 -11.10 8.38
C ALA A 471 2.86 -9.90 7.88
N GLN A 472 3.51 -10.04 6.72
CA GLN A 472 4.24 -8.93 6.09
C GLN A 472 3.29 -7.77 5.73
N LYS A 473 2.09 -8.09 5.23
CA LYS A 473 1.08 -7.08 4.89
C LYS A 473 0.50 -6.40 6.13
N ILE A 474 0.16 -7.15 7.17
CA ILE A 474 -0.33 -6.59 8.44
C ILE A 474 0.77 -5.78 9.12
N ALA A 475 2.04 -6.14 9.00
CA ALA A 475 3.13 -5.28 9.46
C ALA A 475 3.07 -3.88 8.83
N VAL A 476 2.69 -3.76 7.56
CA VAL A 476 2.58 -2.46 6.87
C VAL A 476 1.28 -1.71 7.21
N TYR A 477 0.16 -2.42 7.43
CA TYR A 477 -1.17 -1.81 7.58
C TYR A 477 -1.71 -1.78 9.02
N GLY A 478 -1.16 -2.59 9.92
CA GLY A 478 -1.68 -2.82 11.27
C GLY A 478 -1.62 -1.61 12.20
N TRP A 479 -0.93 -0.53 11.80
CA TRP A 479 -1.01 0.77 12.47
C TRP A 479 -2.46 1.29 12.55
N ILE A 480 -3.34 0.89 11.62
CA ILE A 480 -4.75 1.29 11.65
C ILE A 480 -5.46 0.70 12.87
N LEU A 481 -5.08 -0.50 13.31
CA LEU A 481 -5.62 -1.14 14.51
C LEU A 481 -5.24 -0.31 15.74
N VAL A 482 -3.98 0.11 15.87
CA VAL A 482 -3.57 1.03 16.95
C VAL A 482 -4.43 2.29 16.97
N ALA A 483 -4.61 2.93 15.80
CA ALA A 483 -5.33 4.20 15.73
C ALA A 483 -6.79 4.08 16.19
N VAL A 484 -7.45 2.96 15.90
CA VAL A 484 -8.87 2.74 16.22
C VAL A 484 -9.12 2.10 17.59
N THR A 485 -8.17 1.33 18.12
CA THR A 485 -8.32 0.64 19.42
C THR A 485 -7.63 1.34 20.57
N ALA A 486 -6.85 2.40 20.34
CA ALA A 486 -6.17 3.15 21.38
C ALA A 486 -7.15 3.72 22.43
N ALA A 487 -6.93 3.34 23.69
CA ALA A 487 -7.81 3.64 24.83
C ALA A 487 -7.05 4.01 26.11
N SER A 488 -5.76 4.35 26.01
CA SER A 488 -4.88 4.62 27.16
C SER A 488 -4.15 5.98 27.11
N PRO A 489 -4.87 7.12 27.02
CA PRO A 489 -4.26 8.45 26.87
C PRO A 489 -3.72 9.08 28.16
N ILE A 490 -4.11 8.58 29.33
CA ILE A 490 -3.78 9.15 30.64
C ILE A 490 -2.93 8.16 31.44
N VAL A 491 -1.91 8.66 32.12
CA VAL A 491 -1.15 7.95 33.15
C VAL A 491 -1.24 8.70 34.47
N ASP A 492 -0.97 8.04 35.59
CA ASP A 492 -0.66 8.75 36.84
C ASP A 492 0.77 9.33 36.79
N SER A 493 1.00 10.43 37.50
CA SER A 493 2.32 11.06 37.61
C SER A 493 3.39 10.11 38.10
N SER A 494 3.04 9.09 38.89
CA SER A 494 4.01 8.14 39.43
C SER A 494 4.72 7.35 38.34
N PHE A 495 4.08 7.17 37.17
CA PHE A 495 4.69 6.55 36.00
C PHE A 495 5.82 7.40 35.39
N MET A 496 5.71 8.73 35.48
CA MET A 496 6.64 9.69 34.87
C MET A 496 7.70 10.18 35.87
N GLU A 497 7.33 10.31 37.14
CA GLU A 497 8.16 10.87 38.20
C GLU A 497 8.05 10.03 39.48
N LYS A 498 9.17 9.43 39.88
CA LYS A 498 9.24 8.53 41.04
C LYS A 498 8.85 9.27 42.32
N GLY A 499 7.93 8.71 43.09
CA GLY A 499 7.47 9.29 44.36
C GLY A 499 6.40 10.37 44.25
N VAL A 500 5.91 10.70 43.04
CA VAL A 500 4.86 11.70 42.83
C VAL A 500 3.57 11.04 42.38
N TYR A 501 2.54 11.05 43.23
CA TYR A 501 1.26 10.36 42.99
C TYR A 501 0.09 11.32 42.83
N GLY A 502 -0.99 10.80 42.26
CA GLY A 502 -2.33 11.42 42.34
C GLY A 502 -2.55 12.53 41.33
N LYS A 503 -1.59 12.80 40.43
CA LYS A 503 -1.77 13.75 39.33
C LYS A 503 -1.99 12.98 38.05
N SER A 504 -3.14 13.21 37.41
CA SER A 504 -3.44 12.66 36.08
C SER A 504 -2.62 13.41 35.02
N VAL A 505 -1.82 12.69 34.24
CA VAL A 505 -0.95 13.24 33.21
C VAL A 505 -1.44 12.80 31.85
N PHE A 506 -1.81 13.78 31.02
CA PHE A 506 -2.05 13.57 29.60
C PHE A 506 -0.72 13.67 28.84
N THR A 507 -0.30 12.59 28.20
CA THR A 507 1.02 12.46 27.55
C THR A 507 1.06 13.00 26.12
N GLY A 508 -0.09 13.43 25.56
CA GLY A 508 -0.22 13.73 24.13
C GLY A 508 -0.40 12.48 23.25
N LEU A 509 -0.49 11.29 23.87
CA LEU A 509 -0.67 10.01 23.20
C LEU A 509 -2.11 9.50 23.37
N SER A 510 -2.58 8.69 22.42
CA SER A 510 -3.83 7.93 22.53
C SER A 510 -3.61 6.54 23.11
N SER A 511 -2.44 5.94 22.85
CA SER A 511 -1.97 4.71 23.50
C SER A 511 -0.52 4.88 23.95
N VAL A 512 -0.25 4.83 25.25
CA VAL A 512 1.15 4.92 25.73
C VAL A 512 1.91 3.62 25.46
N ARG A 513 1.25 2.47 25.60
CA ARG A 513 1.82 1.14 25.35
C ARG A 513 2.33 0.96 23.92
N CYS A 514 1.65 1.56 22.94
CA CYS A 514 2.03 1.45 21.52
C CYS A 514 2.95 2.59 21.03
N SER A 515 3.22 3.61 21.83
CA SER A 515 4.04 4.77 21.44
C SER A 515 5.54 4.53 21.61
N GLU A 516 6.34 5.57 21.39
CA GLU A 516 7.76 5.62 21.70
C GLU A 516 8.09 5.34 23.18
N LEU A 517 7.14 5.57 24.10
CA LEU A 517 7.29 5.30 25.53
C LEU A 517 6.97 3.85 25.91
N GLY A 518 6.32 3.13 25.01
CA GLY A 518 5.79 1.80 25.22
C GLY A 518 6.81 0.67 25.12
N TYR A 519 6.28 -0.54 24.89
CA TYR A 519 7.10 -1.73 24.68
C TYR A 519 7.66 -1.73 23.25
N TRP A 520 8.97 -1.67 23.14
CA TRP A 520 9.69 -1.91 21.89
C TRP A 520 11.06 -2.46 22.24
N ASN A 521 11.59 -3.35 21.41
CA ASN A 521 13.02 -3.62 21.46
C ASN A 521 13.80 -2.35 21.09
N GLU A 522 15.06 -2.27 21.50
CA GLU A 522 15.94 -1.11 21.26
C GLU A 522 16.33 -0.93 19.78
N PHE A 523 15.90 -1.87 18.92
CA PHE A 523 16.10 -1.86 17.48
C PHE A 523 14.76 -2.15 16.78
N PRO A 524 14.53 -1.60 15.58
CA PRO A 524 13.38 -2.00 14.75
C PRO A 524 13.67 -3.37 14.10
N PRO A 525 12.92 -4.43 14.45
CA PRO A 525 13.16 -5.74 13.84
C PRO A 525 12.74 -5.76 12.37
N THR A 526 13.46 -6.54 11.57
CA THR A 526 13.18 -6.80 10.16
C THR A 526 13.27 -8.30 9.91
N PHE A 527 12.33 -8.84 9.16
CA PHE A 527 12.24 -10.26 8.87
C PHE A 527 12.28 -10.52 7.38
N ASP A 528 12.81 -11.68 7.02
CA ASP A 528 12.64 -12.26 5.71
C ASP A 528 11.38 -13.13 5.71
N TYR A 529 10.38 -12.74 4.91
CA TYR A 529 9.08 -13.43 4.82
C TYR A 529 9.00 -14.38 3.62
N SER A 530 10.12 -14.66 2.96
CA SER A 530 10.16 -15.54 1.77
C SER A 530 9.73 -16.98 2.07
N ASP A 531 10.16 -17.50 3.22
CA ASP A 531 9.81 -18.83 3.71
C ASP A 531 9.96 -18.90 5.24
N ILE A 532 9.49 -20.01 5.83
CA ILE A 532 9.47 -20.18 7.28
C ILE A 532 10.88 -20.26 7.89
N ASP A 533 11.84 -20.86 7.19
CA ASP A 533 13.20 -20.98 7.69
C ASP A 533 13.89 -19.62 7.69
N SER A 534 13.70 -18.83 6.64
CA SER A 534 14.19 -17.46 6.49
C SER A 534 13.59 -16.53 7.56
N TYR A 535 12.30 -16.68 7.86
CA TYR A 535 11.64 -15.94 8.94
C TYR A 535 12.23 -16.32 10.31
N VAL A 536 12.35 -17.61 10.61
CA VAL A 536 12.91 -18.07 11.89
C VAL A 536 14.39 -17.69 12.03
N ASN A 537 15.19 -17.82 10.96
CA ASN A 537 16.59 -17.40 10.92
C ASN A 537 16.75 -15.91 11.23
N SER A 538 15.79 -15.07 10.81
CA SER A 538 15.80 -13.64 11.13
C SER A 538 15.72 -13.40 12.64
N ILE A 539 14.87 -14.15 13.35
CA ILE A 539 14.71 -14.07 14.81
C ILE A 539 15.93 -14.64 15.53
N GLU A 540 16.40 -15.82 15.14
CA GLU A 540 17.58 -16.46 15.72
C GLU A 540 18.83 -15.60 15.60
N LYS A 541 18.95 -14.84 14.50
CA LYS A 541 20.05 -13.89 14.32
C LYS A 541 20.07 -12.79 15.39
N TYR A 542 18.91 -12.30 15.84
CA TYR A 542 18.85 -11.32 16.93
C TYR A 542 19.31 -11.92 18.26
N VAL A 543 18.98 -13.19 18.53
CA VAL A 543 19.45 -13.92 19.71
C VAL A 543 20.97 -14.16 19.63
N LYS A 544 21.45 -14.68 18.50
CA LYS A 544 22.87 -14.96 18.27
C LYS A 544 23.75 -13.71 18.38
N ASN A 545 23.24 -12.56 17.95
CA ASN A 545 23.94 -11.28 18.02
C ASN A 545 23.84 -10.59 19.39
N GLY A 546 23.19 -11.20 20.38
CA GLY A 546 23.02 -10.64 21.72
C GLY A 546 22.03 -9.47 21.81
N LEU A 547 21.26 -9.20 20.74
CA LEU A 547 20.23 -8.16 20.74
C LEU A 547 19.00 -8.60 21.55
N LEU A 548 18.74 -9.91 21.56
CA LEU A 548 17.74 -10.59 22.39
C LEU A 548 18.42 -11.70 23.20
N LYS A 549 17.98 -11.96 24.42
CA LYS A 549 18.35 -13.14 25.22
C LYS A 549 17.63 -14.40 24.75
N ALA A 550 16.37 -14.26 24.34
CA ALA A 550 15.54 -15.37 23.86
C ALA A 550 14.54 -14.89 22.80
N PRO A 551 14.00 -15.78 21.94
CA PRO A 551 12.98 -15.41 20.95
C PRO A 551 11.73 -14.79 21.57
N SER A 552 11.37 -15.17 22.80
CA SER A 552 10.24 -14.62 23.55
C SER A 552 10.39 -13.14 23.92
N GLU A 553 11.60 -12.57 23.81
CA GLU A 553 11.87 -11.15 24.09
C GLU A 553 11.53 -10.25 22.91
N LEU A 554 11.37 -10.81 21.72
CA LEU A 554 11.00 -10.05 20.54
C LEU A 554 9.60 -9.45 20.74
N TYR A 555 9.57 -8.14 20.94
CA TYR A 555 8.34 -7.37 20.99
C TYR A 555 8.05 -6.84 19.59
N TYR A 556 7.07 -7.45 18.94
CA TYR A 556 6.63 -7.04 17.61
C TYR A 556 5.10 -7.17 17.52
N PRO A 557 4.36 -6.23 16.90
CA PRO A 557 2.89 -6.21 17.01
C PRO A 557 2.18 -7.37 16.32
N ILE A 558 2.87 -8.12 15.46
CA ILE A 558 2.35 -9.27 14.70
C ILE A 558 3.25 -10.46 14.99
N ARG A 559 2.70 -11.58 15.44
CA ARG A 559 3.50 -12.79 15.68
C ARG A 559 2.86 -14.01 15.04
N LEU A 560 3.70 -14.84 14.44
CA LEU A 560 3.30 -16.12 13.88
C LEU A 560 3.48 -17.21 14.93
N LYS A 561 2.45 -18.03 15.12
CA LYS A 561 2.41 -19.05 16.16
C LYS A 561 2.26 -20.44 15.53
N PRO A 562 2.98 -21.46 16.03
CA PRO A 562 2.75 -22.84 15.64
C PRO A 562 1.60 -23.46 16.43
N ALA A 563 1.11 -24.60 15.96
CA ALA A 563 0.30 -25.47 16.78
C ALA A 563 1.15 -26.07 17.93
N GLY A 564 0.58 -26.12 19.14
CA GLY A 564 1.24 -26.65 20.33
C GLY A 564 2.18 -25.64 21.01
N GLU A 565 3.38 -26.08 21.39
CA GLU A 565 4.31 -25.25 22.14
C GLU A 565 4.87 -24.09 21.29
N ASN A 566 4.68 -22.86 21.75
CA ASN A 566 5.10 -21.64 21.05
C ASN A 566 6.62 -21.38 21.16
N ASN A 567 7.39 -22.07 20.34
CA ASN A 567 8.83 -21.84 20.17
C ASN A 567 9.26 -21.96 18.69
N LEU A 568 10.47 -21.50 18.37
CA LEU A 568 10.97 -21.48 16.99
C LEU A 568 11.16 -22.88 16.38
N ILE A 569 11.43 -23.89 17.22
CA ILE A 569 11.58 -25.29 16.78
C ILE A 569 10.22 -25.82 16.31
N SER A 570 9.18 -25.64 17.12
CA SER A 570 7.80 -25.97 16.76
C SER A 570 7.34 -25.18 15.53
N LEU A 571 7.74 -23.91 15.39
CA LEU A 571 7.42 -23.12 14.20
C LEU A 571 8.00 -23.74 12.93
N ARG A 572 9.30 -24.09 12.91
CA ARG A 572 9.89 -24.79 11.76
C ARG A 572 9.25 -26.15 11.50
N LYS A 573 8.98 -26.91 12.55
CA LYS A 573 8.52 -28.31 12.46
C LYS A 573 7.04 -28.43 12.09
N ASN A 574 6.18 -27.65 12.72
CA ASN A 574 4.72 -27.78 12.62
C ASN A 574 4.13 -26.78 11.62
N GLY A 575 4.90 -25.80 11.17
CA GLY A 575 4.41 -24.69 10.35
C GLY A 575 3.67 -23.64 11.19
N ILE A 576 3.13 -22.66 10.47
CA ILE A 576 2.32 -21.58 11.04
C ILE A 576 0.88 -22.05 11.16
N ASP A 577 0.33 -21.89 12.35
CA ASP A 577 -1.05 -22.24 12.66
C ASP A 577 -1.96 -21.01 12.64
N HIS A 578 -1.53 -19.91 13.29
CA HIS A 578 -2.31 -18.68 13.42
C HIS A 578 -1.43 -17.43 13.55
N ILE A 579 -2.06 -16.26 13.42
CA ILE A 579 -1.47 -14.94 13.69
C ILE A 579 -1.97 -14.43 15.04
N GLU A 580 -1.05 -13.90 15.84
CA GLU A 580 -1.30 -13.14 17.05
C GLU A 580 -1.10 -11.64 16.77
N LEU A 581 -2.11 -10.82 17.03
CA LEU A 581 -2.09 -9.37 16.97
C LEU A 581 -1.99 -8.81 18.39
N ARG A 582 -0.94 -8.05 18.69
CA ARG A 582 -0.58 -7.69 20.08
C ARG A 582 -0.84 -6.23 20.46
N MET A 583 -1.43 -5.45 19.56
CA MET A 583 -1.47 -3.98 19.68
C MET A 583 -2.71 -3.40 20.36
N PHE A 584 -3.64 -4.23 20.85
CA PHE A 584 -4.88 -3.76 21.45
C PHE A 584 -4.65 -3.24 22.87
N ASP A 585 -5.15 -2.04 23.15
CA ASP A 585 -5.27 -1.53 24.51
C ASP A 585 -6.46 -2.19 25.21
N LEU A 586 -6.43 -2.27 26.54
CA LEU A 586 -7.63 -2.51 27.32
C LEU A 586 -8.59 -1.33 27.16
N ASN A 587 -9.82 -1.64 26.79
CA ASN A 587 -10.89 -0.68 26.60
C ASN A 587 -11.80 -0.61 27.86
N PRO A 588 -11.62 0.39 28.74
CA PRO A 588 -12.37 0.50 30.00
C PRO A 588 -13.88 0.76 29.78
N LEU A 589 -14.26 1.16 28.56
CA LEU A 589 -15.63 1.49 28.17
C LEU A 589 -16.47 0.25 27.84
N THR A 590 -15.83 -0.92 27.76
CA THR A 590 -16.49 -2.19 27.45
C THR A 590 -16.53 -3.09 28.68
N GLY A 591 -17.48 -4.03 28.72
CA GLY A 591 -17.56 -5.02 29.81
C GLY A 591 -16.32 -5.94 29.85
N ALA A 592 -15.88 -6.40 28.69
CA ALA A 592 -14.82 -7.41 28.53
C ALA A 592 -13.39 -6.85 28.46
N GLY A 593 -13.21 -5.53 28.43
CA GLY A 593 -11.90 -4.92 28.20
C GLY A 593 -11.48 -4.85 26.72
N ILE A 594 -12.31 -5.36 25.80
CA ILE A 594 -12.14 -5.29 24.35
C ILE A 594 -13.54 -5.25 23.68
N ASP A 595 -13.67 -4.56 22.54
CA ASP A 595 -14.92 -4.51 21.77
C ASP A 595 -14.93 -5.56 20.65
N ALA A 596 -16.02 -6.31 20.51
CA ALA A 596 -16.17 -7.30 19.45
C ALA A 596 -16.05 -6.69 18.04
N ARG A 597 -16.46 -5.43 17.88
CA ARG A 597 -16.38 -4.71 16.59
C ARG A 597 -14.93 -4.43 16.19
N ASP A 598 -14.06 -4.13 17.15
CA ASP A 598 -12.62 -3.93 16.89
C ASP A 598 -11.97 -5.24 16.42
N VAL A 599 -12.33 -6.36 17.04
CA VAL A 599 -11.84 -7.71 16.66
C VAL A 599 -12.37 -8.11 15.27
N LYS A 600 -13.65 -7.84 14.98
CA LYS A 600 -14.24 -8.03 13.65
C LYS A 600 -13.53 -7.18 12.61
N PHE A 601 -13.24 -5.91 12.90
CA PHE A 601 -12.49 -5.07 11.98
C PHE A 601 -11.09 -5.62 11.70
N ALA A 602 -10.40 -6.14 12.72
CA ALA A 602 -9.11 -6.79 12.52
C ALA A 602 -9.22 -8.03 11.62
N GLN A 603 -10.24 -8.87 11.80
CA GLN A 603 -10.52 -9.99 10.89
C GLN A 603 -10.74 -9.48 9.45
N LEU A 604 -11.61 -8.50 9.26
CA LEU A 604 -11.90 -7.93 7.94
C LEU A 604 -10.66 -7.34 7.27
N LEU A 605 -9.78 -6.70 8.05
CA LEU A 605 -8.51 -6.20 7.55
C LEU A 605 -7.60 -7.36 7.10
N MET A 606 -7.48 -8.42 7.90
CA MET A 606 -6.65 -9.58 7.57
C MET A 606 -7.16 -10.33 6.33
N VAL A 607 -8.46 -10.55 6.23
CA VAL A 607 -9.11 -11.18 5.07
C VAL A 607 -8.88 -10.35 3.80
N TRP A 608 -9.09 -9.04 3.87
CA TRP A 608 -8.83 -8.15 2.73
C TRP A 608 -7.34 -8.17 2.32
N LEU A 609 -6.41 -8.10 3.28
CA LEU A 609 -4.98 -8.18 2.98
C LEU A 609 -4.55 -9.53 2.38
N ALA A 610 -5.17 -10.63 2.82
CA ALA A 610 -4.95 -11.97 2.30
C ALA A 610 -5.46 -12.12 0.85
N THR A 611 -6.44 -11.32 0.42
CA THR A 611 -6.96 -11.38 -0.96
C THR A 611 -6.25 -10.41 -1.90
N MET A 612 -5.49 -9.44 -1.37
CA MET A 612 -4.66 -8.56 -2.19
C MET A 612 -3.54 -9.33 -2.90
N PRO A 613 -3.08 -8.88 -4.09
CA PRO A 613 -1.87 -9.39 -4.70
C PRO A 613 -0.66 -9.28 -3.77
N SER A 614 0.35 -10.12 -3.99
CA SER A 614 1.63 -10.00 -3.28
C SER A 614 2.37 -8.73 -3.70
N TRP A 615 3.11 -8.10 -2.78
CA TRP A 615 3.98 -6.96 -3.09
C TRP A 615 5.28 -7.03 -2.29
N TYR A 616 6.35 -6.52 -2.86
CA TYR A 616 7.65 -6.48 -2.18
C TYR A 616 7.64 -5.45 -1.05
N VAL A 617 8.03 -5.88 0.16
CA VAL A 617 8.25 -5.00 1.32
C VAL A 617 9.73 -4.98 1.67
N SER A 618 10.39 -3.85 1.41
CA SER A 618 11.80 -3.69 1.70
C SER A 618 12.06 -3.60 3.21
N LYS A 619 13.31 -3.80 3.64
CA LYS A 619 13.72 -3.56 5.04
C LYS A 619 13.37 -2.16 5.52
N LYS A 620 13.49 -1.16 4.64
CA LYS A 620 13.12 0.23 4.96
C LYS A 620 11.63 0.36 5.24
N ASP A 621 10.80 -0.35 4.47
CA ASP A 621 9.34 -0.35 4.66
C ASP A 621 8.96 -1.01 5.98
N GLN A 622 9.66 -2.08 6.37
CA GLN A 622 9.47 -2.72 7.69
C GLN A 622 9.86 -1.80 8.85
N VAL A 623 10.97 -1.06 8.73
CA VAL A 623 11.38 -0.05 9.72
C VAL A 623 10.36 1.10 9.78
N ASN A 624 9.91 1.60 8.63
CA ASN A 624 8.86 2.61 8.55
C ASN A 624 7.54 2.11 9.16
N ALA A 625 7.20 0.84 8.94
CA ALA A 625 6.03 0.21 9.52
C ALA A 625 6.06 0.27 11.05
N VAL A 626 7.19 -0.12 11.68
CA VAL A 626 7.38 0.02 13.14
C VAL A 626 7.14 1.46 13.59
N GLN A 627 7.68 2.44 12.85
CA GLN A 627 7.45 3.85 13.18
C GLN A 627 5.99 4.27 12.97
N ASN A 628 5.29 3.72 11.98
CA ASN A 628 3.87 4.01 11.75
C ASN A 628 2.98 3.51 12.90
N PHE A 629 3.29 2.36 13.50
CA PHE A 629 2.62 1.90 14.73
C PHE A 629 2.75 2.93 15.87
N LYS A 630 3.98 3.43 16.10
CA LYS A 630 4.25 4.47 17.11
C LYS A 630 3.54 5.79 16.79
N ASN A 631 3.58 6.20 15.52
CA ASN A 631 2.90 7.40 15.06
C ASN A 631 1.37 7.29 15.25
N ALA A 632 0.78 6.13 14.97
CA ALA A 632 -0.65 5.88 15.16
C ALA A 632 -1.09 5.97 16.63
N ALA A 633 -0.16 5.77 17.57
CA ALA A 633 -0.41 5.88 19.00
C ALA A 633 -0.50 7.34 19.51
N HIS A 634 -0.32 8.34 18.66
CA HIS A 634 -0.48 9.76 19.04
C HIS A 634 -1.94 10.17 19.18
N TYR A 635 -2.21 11.17 20.01
CA TYR A 635 -3.58 11.60 20.29
C TYR A 635 -4.20 12.37 19.12
N ASP A 636 -3.52 13.37 18.56
CA ASP A 636 -4.07 14.17 17.46
C ASP A 636 -3.67 13.62 16.08
N LEU A 637 -4.46 12.67 15.59
CA LEU A 637 -4.23 12.03 14.28
C LEU A 637 -4.23 13.00 13.10
N LYS A 638 -4.83 14.20 13.20
CA LYS A 638 -4.83 15.18 12.09
C LYS A 638 -3.42 15.70 11.79
N THR A 639 -2.56 15.73 12.80
CA THR A 639 -1.17 16.20 12.69
C THR A 639 -0.19 15.06 12.36
N VAL A 640 -0.62 13.83 12.56
CA VAL A 640 0.21 12.64 12.41
C VAL A 640 0.39 12.29 10.94
N LYS A 641 1.62 11.92 10.59
CA LYS A 641 1.97 11.41 9.27
C LYS A 641 2.59 10.02 9.36
N ILE A 642 2.30 9.19 8.37
CA ILE A 642 2.87 7.87 8.19
C ILE A 642 3.59 7.77 6.86
N ALA A 643 4.62 6.92 6.80
CA ALA A 643 5.38 6.66 5.58
C ALA A 643 4.91 5.35 4.94
N ARG A 644 4.65 5.36 3.63
CA ARG A 644 4.44 4.13 2.84
C ARG A 644 5.73 3.74 2.12
N THR A 645 5.64 2.69 1.30
CA THR A 645 6.65 2.30 0.30
C THR A 645 7.07 3.45 -0.63
N GLU A 646 6.25 4.51 -0.75
CA GLU A 646 6.58 5.77 -1.41
C GLU A 646 7.35 6.73 -0.49
N LYS A 647 8.38 7.41 -1.02
CA LYS A 647 9.32 8.28 -0.27
C LYS A 647 8.72 9.51 0.46
N ARG A 648 7.39 9.69 0.52
CA ARG A 648 6.74 10.87 1.15
C ARG A 648 5.74 10.48 2.24
N ALA A 649 5.89 11.10 3.41
CA ALA A 649 4.94 10.95 4.52
C ALA A 649 3.58 11.58 4.18
N ARG A 650 2.50 10.87 4.49
CA ARG A 650 1.10 11.26 4.23
C ARG A 650 0.30 11.31 5.53
N SER A 651 -0.81 12.03 5.54
CA SER A 651 -1.69 12.11 6.72
C SER A 651 -2.25 10.72 7.05
N ILE A 652 -2.14 10.31 8.32
CA ILE A 652 -2.66 9.02 8.78
C ILE A 652 -4.19 8.93 8.62
N VAL A 653 -4.90 10.04 8.84
CA VAL A 653 -6.36 10.11 8.66
C VAL A 653 -6.73 9.85 7.20
N HIS A 654 -6.06 10.53 6.27
CA HIS A 654 -6.31 10.32 4.84
C HIS A 654 -6.06 8.87 4.42
N GLU A 655 -4.95 8.28 4.86
CA GLU A 655 -4.62 6.89 4.53
C GLU A 655 -5.61 5.90 5.16
N ALA A 656 -6.05 6.13 6.39
CA ALA A 656 -7.02 5.26 7.05
C ALA A 656 -8.37 5.28 6.35
N LEU A 657 -8.90 6.47 6.03
CA LEU A 657 -10.16 6.62 5.30
C LEU A 657 -10.09 5.97 3.92
N LYS A 658 -8.93 6.05 3.26
CA LYS A 658 -8.69 5.39 1.98
C LYS A 658 -8.71 3.87 2.09
N VAL A 659 -8.01 3.31 3.07
CA VAL A 659 -7.97 1.86 3.32
C VAL A 659 -9.36 1.33 3.67
N ILE A 660 -10.06 1.98 4.59
CA ILE A 660 -11.42 1.59 4.96
C ILE A 660 -12.37 1.74 3.76
N GLY A 661 -12.22 2.78 2.93
CA GLY A 661 -12.97 2.94 1.69
C GLY A 661 -12.77 1.77 0.71
N TRP A 662 -11.53 1.33 0.51
CA TRP A 662 -11.23 0.15 -0.30
C TRP A 662 -11.80 -1.14 0.27
N MET A 663 -11.75 -1.30 1.60
CA MET A 663 -12.39 -2.43 2.26
C MET A 663 -13.91 -2.41 2.04
N LYS A 664 -14.56 -1.25 2.15
CA LYS A 664 -16.00 -1.10 1.89
C LYS A 664 -16.35 -1.54 0.48
N GLU A 665 -15.64 -1.01 -0.53
CA GLU A 665 -15.81 -1.39 -1.94
C GLU A 665 -15.60 -2.89 -2.15
N PHE A 666 -14.55 -3.47 -1.55
CA PHE A 666 -14.23 -4.90 -1.64
C PHE A 666 -15.38 -5.76 -1.11
N TYR A 667 -15.83 -5.52 0.12
CA TYR A 667 -16.88 -6.34 0.75
C TYR A 667 -18.26 -6.13 0.11
N GLN A 668 -18.57 -4.92 -0.39
CA GLN A 668 -19.76 -4.68 -1.21
C GLN A 668 -19.73 -5.50 -2.51
N GLY A 669 -18.57 -5.57 -3.17
CA GLY A 669 -18.38 -6.40 -4.37
C GLY A 669 -18.62 -7.89 -4.10
N LEU A 670 -18.37 -8.35 -2.88
CA LEU A 670 -18.65 -9.72 -2.43
C LEU A 670 -20.08 -9.93 -1.90
N LYS A 671 -20.91 -8.89 -1.87
CA LYS A 671 -22.28 -8.88 -1.31
C LYS A 671 -22.33 -9.24 0.19
N MET A 672 -21.28 -8.88 0.93
CA MET A 672 -21.22 -8.98 2.39
C MET A 672 -21.65 -7.62 2.98
N ASP A 673 -22.94 -7.31 2.91
CA ASP A 673 -23.45 -6.00 3.33
C ASP A 673 -23.49 -5.84 4.86
N ASP A 674 -23.51 -6.95 5.59
CA ASP A 674 -23.51 -7.01 7.05
C ASP A 674 -22.21 -6.48 7.66
N VAL A 675 -21.08 -6.59 6.96
CA VAL A 675 -19.79 -6.09 7.46
C VAL A 675 -19.63 -4.57 7.33
N GLN A 676 -20.49 -3.90 6.54
CA GLN A 676 -20.38 -2.45 6.30
C GLN A 676 -20.54 -1.66 7.60
N GLN A 677 -21.40 -2.12 8.52
CA GLN A 677 -21.60 -1.47 9.81
C GLN A 677 -20.33 -1.46 10.67
N ILE A 678 -19.50 -2.51 10.56
CA ILE A 678 -18.20 -2.57 11.24
C ILE A 678 -17.23 -1.58 10.62
N LEU A 679 -17.18 -1.51 9.29
CA LEU A 679 -16.32 -0.56 8.58
C LEU A 679 -16.73 0.88 8.82
N ASP A 680 -18.03 1.17 8.91
CA ASP A 680 -18.57 2.48 9.28
C ASP A 680 -18.21 2.87 10.71
N PHE A 681 -18.35 1.94 11.66
CA PHE A 681 -17.99 2.15 13.05
C PHE A 681 -16.52 2.60 13.19
N GLU A 682 -15.60 1.96 12.46
CA GLU A 682 -14.18 2.34 12.50
C GLU A 682 -13.87 3.59 11.66
N TYR A 683 -14.57 3.79 10.55
CA TYR A 683 -14.47 4.99 9.74
C TYR A 683 -14.82 6.24 10.55
N GLU A 684 -15.88 6.18 11.37
CA GLU A 684 -16.35 7.27 12.21
C GLU A 684 -15.25 7.78 13.16
N LYS A 685 -14.40 6.90 13.69
CA LYS A 685 -13.28 7.25 14.58
C LYS A 685 -12.25 8.18 13.92
N PHE A 686 -12.17 8.22 12.58
CA PHE A 686 -11.25 9.10 11.85
C PHE A 686 -11.87 10.45 11.43
N VAL A 687 -13.20 10.53 11.32
CA VAL A 687 -13.91 11.75 10.94
C VAL A 687 -14.44 12.53 12.14
N ASP A 688 -14.77 11.83 13.22
CA ASP A 688 -15.27 12.38 14.48
C ASP A 688 -14.38 11.94 15.66
N PRO A 689 -13.57 12.86 16.23
CA PRO A 689 -12.74 12.56 17.38
C PRO A 689 -13.52 12.02 18.60
N GLU A 690 -14.79 12.40 18.79
CA GLU A 690 -15.58 11.95 19.95
C GLU A 690 -15.91 10.45 19.90
N LYS A 691 -15.83 9.84 18.71
CA LYS A 691 -16.04 8.40 18.52
C LYS A 691 -14.82 7.56 18.91
N ARG A 692 -13.64 8.18 19.07
CA ARG A 692 -12.42 7.47 19.48
C ARG A 692 -12.43 7.15 20.97
N TYR A 693 -12.03 5.93 21.33
CA TYR A 693 -11.91 5.52 22.72
C TYR A 693 -10.96 6.42 23.51
N ALA A 694 -9.78 6.73 22.97
CA ALA A 694 -8.87 7.67 23.63
C ALA A 694 -9.51 9.03 23.94
N TRP A 695 -10.39 9.55 23.08
CA TRP A 695 -11.10 10.80 23.40
C TRP A 695 -12.09 10.62 24.54
N GLN A 696 -12.89 9.54 24.49
CA GLN A 696 -13.90 9.23 25.51
C GLN A 696 -13.27 8.94 26.87
N VAL A 697 -12.19 8.14 26.90
CA VAL A 697 -11.41 7.83 28.09
C VAL A 697 -10.78 9.09 28.66
N ARG A 698 -10.15 9.93 27.83
CA ARG A 698 -9.60 11.20 28.31
C ARG A 698 -10.70 12.08 28.92
N LYS A 699 -11.83 12.24 28.24
CA LYS A 699 -12.95 13.06 28.74
C LYS A 699 -13.43 12.59 30.12
N GLN A 700 -13.48 11.28 30.36
CA GLN A 700 -13.97 10.72 31.63
C GLN A 700 -12.90 10.71 32.74
N TYR A 701 -11.64 10.43 32.40
CA TYR A 701 -10.59 10.07 33.35
C TYR A 701 -9.38 11.02 33.40
N GLN A 702 -9.38 12.14 32.67
CA GLN A 702 -8.28 13.14 32.72
C GLN A 702 -8.14 13.84 34.09
N GLU A 703 -9.16 13.76 34.93
CA GLU A 703 -9.15 14.22 36.32
C GLU A 703 -9.35 13.01 37.22
N ASN A 704 -8.46 12.84 38.19
CA ASN A 704 -8.46 11.76 39.18
C ASN A 704 -8.46 10.35 38.56
N TYR A 705 -7.57 10.13 37.60
CA TYR A 705 -7.40 8.87 36.85
C TYR A 705 -7.47 7.62 37.73
N VAL A 706 -6.65 7.55 38.78
CA VAL A 706 -6.57 6.37 39.65
C VAL A 706 -7.85 6.19 40.49
N GLU A 707 -8.34 7.27 41.11
CA GLU A 707 -9.56 7.22 41.93
C GLU A 707 -10.78 6.77 41.12
N LYS A 708 -10.99 7.39 39.95
CA LYS A 708 -12.09 7.01 39.05
C LYS A 708 -11.91 5.61 38.49
N GLY A 709 -10.67 5.19 38.23
CA GLY A 709 -10.39 3.83 37.80
C GLY A 709 -10.69 2.79 38.88
N LEU A 710 -10.43 3.09 40.15
CA LEU A 710 -10.84 2.25 41.28
C LEU A 710 -12.37 2.17 41.40
N VAL A 711 -13.09 3.27 41.16
CA VAL A 711 -14.56 3.26 41.10
C VAL A 711 -15.03 2.32 40.00
N LEU A 712 -14.46 2.42 38.79
CA LEU A 712 -14.81 1.52 37.68
C LEU A 712 -14.48 0.05 38.02
N ALA A 713 -13.32 -0.22 38.61
CA ALA A 713 -12.92 -1.57 38.99
C ALA A 713 -13.90 -2.19 40.01
N ARG A 714 -14.33 -1.41 41.02
CA ARG A 714 -15.36 -1.83 41.99
C ARG A 714 -16.72 -2.05 41.33
N GLN A 715 -17.13 -1.17 40.43
CA GLN A 715 -18.38 -1.34 39.67
C GLN A 715 -18.35 -2.65 38.89
N LYS A 716 -17.27 -2.89 38.13
CA LYS A 716 -17.09 -4.13 37.35
C LYS A 716 -17.10 -5.38 38.23
N GLN A 717 -16.47 -5.36 39.41
CA GLN A 717 -16.47 -6.48 40.36
C GLN A 717 -17.83 -6.69 41.06
N ASN A 718 -18.70 -5.68 41.10
CA ASN A 718 -20.02 -5.78 41.73
C ASN A 718 -21.17 -6.03 40.73
N MET A 719 -20.97 -5.76 39.44
CA MET A 719 -21.89 -6.19 38.36
C MET A 719 -21.88 -7.71 38.15
N THR A 720 -21.02 -8.42 38.88
CA THR A 720 -20.84 -9.87 38.89
C THR A 720 -21.80 -10.61 39.83
N VAL A 721 -22.74 -9.90 40.48
CA VAL A 721 -23.78 -10.49 41.36
C VAL A 721 -25.11 -10.58 40.64
#